data_AF-A0AAP0N954-F1
#
_entry.id   AF-A0AAP0N954-F1
#
_cell.length_a   1.000
_cell.length_b   1.000
_cell.length_c   1.000
_cell.angle_alpha   90.00
_cell.angle_beta   90.00
_cell.angle_gamma   90.00
#
_symmetry.space_group_name_H-M   'P 1'
#
loop_
_entity.id
_entity.type
_entity.pdbx_description
1 polymer ?
#
loop_
_entity_poly.entity_id
_entity_poly.type
_entity_poly.pdbx_seq_one_letter_code
_entity_poly.pdbx_strand_id
1 'polypeptide(L)'
;MEITQCSSCFLYAPKLTFHKLQWWNLKSRVQKQKRNAMRCDMIGIDSRNNSRMETLVVNARDGGAELETVVVEKPVLRKFEVFQGFPMPFGATARDGGVNFAVHSRNAVSVTLCLFSLSDLQENRVTQQISLDPLTNKTGDVWHVFMKGEFKDMLYGYTFDGEYCPEEGHYYDASRILLDPYAKAIISRGEFGVLGPVGNCWPQMACMIPHPDGERQGECMDVARSLFGLPSSFDAVKSHRLLIFDWEGDLPLKYPQRDLIIYEMHVRGFTRHESSKTEFPGTYLGVVEKLDHLKEIGVNCIELMPCHEFNELENFSYNSVLDDYKVNFWGYSTVNFFSPMIRYSSAGIRNCGRDAIKEFKLLIKEAHKRGIEVLMDVVFNHTAEGNENGPILSFRGVDNSVYYMLAPKGEFYNYSGCGNTFNCNHPIVRQLVLDCLRYWVTEMHVDGFRFDLASILTRGSSLWDAANVYGNPIEGDLITTGTPLSSPPLIDMISNDPILRGVKLIAEAWDTGGLYQVGFFPHWGIWSEWNGKYRDIVRQFIKGTDGFSGAFAECLCGSPNLYQEGGRKPWNSINFVCAHDGFTLADLVTYNNKHNLPNGEDNNDGENHNNSWNCGQEGEFASISVKKLRKRQMRNFFLCLMVSQGVPMIYMGDEYGHTKGGNNNTYCHDNDINYFHWDKKAESSCDLFRFCSLMTKFRHECESLGLNDFPTADRLQWHGHVPGMPEWSETSRFVAFTLIDSVKGELYIAFNASHLPITITLPERPWSQMGALGGHQQAYTIRLPLQ
;
A
#
# COMPACT_ATOMS: atom_id res chain seq x y z
N MET A 1 -53.76 29.23 -29.80
CA MET A 1 -54.29 28.37 -30.87
C MET A 1 -54.08 26.95 -30.37
N GLU A 2 -54.97 26.44 -29.50
CA GLU A 2 -56.25 25.79 -29.86
C GLU A 2 -55.97 24.45 -30.55
N ILE A 3 -56.06 23.29 -29.88
CA ILE A 3 -57.22 22.63 -29.27
C ILE A 3 -58.30 22.25 -30.30
N THR A 4 -58.38 20.96 -30.63
CA THR A 4 -59.57 20.06 -30.65
C THR A 4 -59.26 18.81 -31.52
N GLN A 5 -59.83 17.61 -31.36
CA GLN A 5 -60.33 16.85 -30.20
C GLN A 5 -60.64 15.39 -30.63
N CYS A 6 -60.99 14.53 -29.65
CA CYS A 6 -61.67 13.20 -29.73
C CYS A 6 -60.83 11.90 -29.61
N SER A 7 -61.29 10.84 -28.91
CA SER A 7 -62.27 10.70 -27.78
C SER A 7 -62.31 9.24 -27.24
N SER A 8 -62.99 9.03 -26.09
CA SER A 8 -63.30 7.75 -25.38
C SER A 8 -62.19 7.16 -24.48
N CYS A 9 -62.44 6.54 -23.31
CA CYS A 9 -63.62 6.55 -22.42
C CYS A 9 -63.25 6.17 -20.96
N PHE A 10 -64.16 6.44 -20.01
CA PHE A 10 -64.02 6.49 -18.54
C PHE A 10 -63.43 5.29 -17.75
N LEU A 11 -62.54 5.64 -16.79
CA LEU A 11 -62.45 5.23 -15.36
C LEU A 11 -63.14 3.94 -14.85
N TYR A 12 -62.38 3.13 -14.09
CA TYR A 12 -62.94 2.21 -13.08
C TYR A 12 -62.03 2.01 -11.85
N ALA A 13 -62.67 1.78 -10.70
CA ALA A 13 -62.07 1.31 -9.44
C ALA A 13 -62.91 0.14 -8.88
N PRO A 14 -62.33 -0.75 -8.04
CA PRO A 14 -63.09 -1.32 -6.90
C PRO A 14 -62.25 -1.35 -5.60
N LYS A 15 -62.76 -0.99 -4.41
CA LYS A 15 -63.83 -1.60 -3.56
C LYS A 15 -63.48 -2.89 -2.79
N LEU A 16 -62.95 -2.68 -1.58
CA LEU A 16 -63.25 -3.31 -0.27
C LEU A 16 -64.13 -4.58 -0.18
N THR A 17 -63.74 -5.48 0.74
CA THR A 17 -64.67 -6.13 1.69
C THR A 17 -63.97 -6.43 3.04
N PHE A 18 -64.66 -6.90 4.09
CA PHE A 18 -64.36 -6.43 5.47
C PHE A 18 -64.71 -7.41 6.63
N HIS A 19 -63.72 -7.96 7.36
CA HIS A 19 -63.87 -8.59 8.70
C HIS A 19 -62.69 -8.11 9.61
N LYS A 20 -62.85 -7.31 10.68
CA LYS A 20 -63.55 -7.50 12.00
C LYS A 20 -62.99 -8.70 12.80
N LEU A 21 -62.67 -8.61 14.11
CA LEU A 21 -62.63 -7.51 15.11
C LEU A 21 -61.91 -8.01 16.40
N GLN A 22 -61.76 -7.14 17.42
CA GLN A 22 -61.33 -7.38 18.84
C GLN A 22 -59.80 -7.38 19.11
N TRP A 23 -59.22 -6.30 19.66
CA TRP A 23 -59.28 -5.77 21.05
C TRP A 23 -58.38 -6.53 22.05
N TRP A 24 -57.23 -5.92 22.40
CA TRP A 24 -56.42 -6.31 23.56
C TRP A 24 -56.78 -5.48 24.79
N ASN A 25 -56.91 -6.12 25.95
CA ASN A 25 -57.39 -5.52 27.19
C ASN A 25 -56.32 -5.67 28.28
N LEU A 26 -56.01 -4.59 29.00
CA LEU A 26 -55.16 -4.62 30.20
C LEU A 26 -55.88 -5.36 31.34
N LYS A 27 -55.16 -6.20 32.11
CA LYS A 27 -55.34 -6.29 33.59
C LYS A 27 -54.24 -7.08 34.32
N SER A 28 -53.47 -6.32 35.09
CA SER A 28 -52.91 -6.61 36.43
C SER A 28 -52.83 -8.05 37.00
N ARG A 29 -51.67 -8.35 37.62
CA ARG A 29 -51.64 -8.78 39.03
C ARG A 29 -50.26 -8.59 39.70
N VAL A 30 -50.29 -8.44 41.01
CA VAL A 30 -49.16 -8.10 41.91
C VAL A 30 -49.00 -9.21 42.98
N GLN A 31 -47.80 -9.31 43.58
CA GLN A 31 -47.46 -9.99 44.85
C GLN A 31 -47.40 -11.54 44.90
N LYS A 32 -46.21 -12.10 45.24
CA LYS A 32 -45.83 -12.38 46.65
C LYS A 32 -44.35 -12.77 46.85
N GLN A 33 -43.83 -12.43 48.03
CA GLN A 33 -42.48 -12.75 48.54
C GLN A 33 -42.35 -14.22 49.01
N LYS A 34 -41.11 -14.72 49.17
CA LYS A 34 -40.51 -15.04 50.50
C LYS A 34 -39.12 -15.73 50.45
N ARG A 35 -38.18 -15.21 51.30
CA ARG A 35 -37.10 -15.94 52.06
C ARG A 35 -36.00 -16.65 51.21
N ASN A 36 -34.76 -16.91 51.63
CA ASN A 36 -33.89 -16.66 52.81
C ASN A 36 -32.41 -16.92 52.34
N ALA A 37 -31.29 -16.54 52.99
CA ALA A 37 -30.96 -15.70 54.14
C ALA A 37 -29.43 -15.35 54.16
N MET A 38 -28.94 -14.82 55.28
CA MET A 38 -27.57 -14.31 55.60
C MET A 38 -26.41 -15.33 55.62
N ARG A 39 -25.21 -14.87 55.23
CA ARG A 39 -23.96 -14.73 56.05
C ARG A 39 -22.92 -13.95 55.23
N CYS A 40 -22.30 -12.83 55.63
CA CYS A 40 -21.59 -12.37 56.85
C CYS A 40 -20.13 -12.83 57.01
N ASP A 41 -19.31 -11.83 57.37
CA ASP A 41 -17.97 -11.85 57.99
C ASP A 41 -16.74 -12.06 57.08
N MET A 42 -15.60 -11.36 57.24
CA MET A 42 -15.29 -10.13 58.02
C MET A 42 -13.96 -9.48 57.56
N ILE A 43 -13.93 -8.14 57.53
CA ILE A 43 -12.90 -7.19 57.99
C ILE A 43 -11.39 -7.55 57.87
N GLY A 44 -10.63 -6.63 57.27
CA GLY A 44 -9.20 -6.41 57.52
C GLY A 44 -8.77 -4.98 57.14
N ILE A 45 -8.53 -4.11 58.14
CA ILE A 45 -8.14 -2.70 57.98
C ILE A 45 -6.76 -2.49 58.61
N ASP A 46 -5.84 -1.86 57.87
CA ASP A 46 -4.94 -0.76 58.32
C ASP A 46 -4.01 -0.42 57.12
N SER A 47 -3.35 0.72 56.97
CA SER A 47 -3.54 2.14 57.33
C SER A 47 -2.28 2.84 56.81
N ARG A 48 -2.42 4.03 56.19
CA ARG A 48 -1.65 5.26 56.47
C ARG A 48 -1.81 6.24 55.32
N ASN A 49 -2.39 7.38 55.67
CA ASN A 49 -2.58 8.52 54.79
C ASN A 49 -1.99 9.75 55.49
N ASN A 50 -1.42 10.68 54.72
CA ASN A 50 -0.94 11.98 55.21
C ASN A 50 -0.79 12.87 53.96
N SER A 51 -1.35 14.07 53.84
CA SER A 51 -2.14 14.87 54.78
C SER A 51 -2.85 16.01 54.03
N ARG A 52 -4.09 16.35 54.38
CA ARG A 52 -4.53 17.75 54.46
C ARG A 52 -5.78 17.88 55.34
N MET A 53 -5.93 19.04 55.94
CA MET A 53 -6.82 19.33 57.07
C MET A 53 -7.77 20.45 56.65
N GLU A 54 -9.07 20.28 56.88
CA GLU A 54 -10.08 21.32 56.64
C GLU A 54 -10.72 21.79 57.94
N THR A 55 -11.02 23.09 58.01
CA THR A 55 -11.64 23.75 59.16
C THR A 55 -13.12 23.96 58.88
N LEU A 56 -13.99 23.24 59.59
CA LEU A 56 -15.44 23.45 59.54
C LEU A 56 -15.86 24.67 60.38
N VAL A 57 -16.65 25.57 59.78
CA VAL A 57 -17.45 26.56 60.48
C VAL A 57 -18.92 26.32 60.13
N VAL A 58 -19.73 25.96 61.13
CA VAL A 58 -21.16 25.68 60.95
C VAL A 58 -21.96 26.78 61.67
N ASN A 59 -22.90 27.39 60.95
CA ASN A 59 -24.00 28.14 61.55
C ASN A 59 -25.32 27.53 61.06
N ALA A 60 -26.07 26.94 61.99
CA ALA A 60 -27.34 26.28 61.69
C ALA A 60 -28.53 27.21 61.95
N ARG A 61 -29.46 27.30 60.98
CA ARG A 61 -30.88 27.63 61.18
C ARG A 61 -31.73 26.84 60.19
N ASP A 62 -32.99 26.63 60.58
CA ASP A 62 -33.91 25.64 60.02
C ASP A 62 -34.25 25.78 58.52
N GLY A 63 -34.55 24.64 57.89
CA GLY A 63 -35.42 24.60 56.71
C GLY A 63 -34.79 24.03 55.43
N GLY A 64 -34.82 22.69 55.30
CA GLY A 64 -34.88 21.93 54.04
C GLY A 64 -34.05 22.36 52.82
N ALA A 65 -32.99 21.60 52.53
CA ALA A 65 -32.46 21.42 51.18
C ALA A 65 -31.79 20.03 51.05
N GLU A 66 -31.99 19.36 49.91
CA GLU A 66 -31.14 18.21 49.52
C GLU A 66 -29.75 18.72 49.13
N LEU A 67 -28.72 17.98 49.51
CA LEU A 67 -27.32 18.31 49.24
C LEU A 67 -26.78 17.37 48.15
N GLU A 68 -26.99 17.74 46.88
CA GLU A 68 -26.19 17.17 45.79
C GLU A 68 -24.75 17.69 45.90
N THR A 69 -23.84 16.81 46.32
CA THR A 69 -22.40 17.08 46.27
C THR A 69 -21.91 16.90 44.84
N VAL A 70 -22.03 17.96 44.03
CA VAL A 70 -21.38 18.01 42.72
C VAL A 70 -19.87 18.16 42.94
N VAL A 71 -19.15 17.04 42.83
CA VAL A 71 -17.68 17.04 42.76
C VAL A 71 -17.28 17.60 41.40
N VAL A 72 -17.12 18.92 41.32
CA VAL A 72 -16.47 19.56 40.17
C VAL A 72 -14.98 19.30 40.26
N GLU A 73 -14.52 18.18 39.70
CA GLU A 73 -13.11 18.02 39.36
C GLU A 73 -12.75 19.11 38.33
N LYS A 74 -12.11 20.19 38.81
CA LYS A 74 -11.46 21.14 37.90
C LYS A 74 -10.33 20.38 37.21
N PRO A 75 -10.32 20.28 35.86
CA PRO A 75 -9.22 19.65 35.17
C PRO A 75 -7.93 20.40 35.52
N VAL A 76 -6.93 19.66 36.00
CA VAL A 76 -5.60 20.22 36.25
C VAL A 76 -5.00 20.54 34.89
N LEU A 77 -5.07 21.82 34.49
CA LEU A 77 -4.42 22.32 33.28
C LEU A 77 -2.94 21.91 33.31
N ARG A 78 -2.56 20.95 32.44
CA ARG A 78 -1.17 20.54 32.27
C ARG A 78 -0.40 21.77 31.80
N LYS A 79 0.45 22.30 32.66
CA LYS A 79 1.14 23.57 32.40
C LYS A 79 2.37 23.30 31.53
N PHE A 80 2.18 23.25 30.22
CA PHE A 80 3.28 23.26 29.27
C PHE A 80 4.01 24.61 29.31
N GLU A 81 5.33 24.57 29.30
CA GLU A 81 6.18 25.73 29.06
C GLU A 81 6.38 25.87 27.54
N VAL A 82 6.02 27.04 27.00
CA VAL A 82 6.03 27.32 25.57
C VAL A 82 7.21 28.23 25.24
N PHE A 83 7.99 27.86 24.22
CA PHE A 83 9.18 28.54 23.74
C PHE A 83 9.12 28.72 22.22
N GLN A 84 9.98 29.58 21.69
CA GLN A 84 10.04 29.91 20.26
C GLN A 84 10.15 28.67 19.34
N GLY A 85 10.96 27.70 19.71
CA GLY A 85 11.24 26.52 18.89
C GLY A 85 12.07 26.82 17.64
N PHE A 86 12.07 25.86 16.72
CA PHE A 86 12.97 25.82 15.57
C PHE A 86 12.18 25.39 14.32
N PRO A 87 12.44 26.01 13.14
CA PRO A 87 11.75 25.66 11.90
C PRO A 87 12.12 24.28 11.33
N MET A 88 13.16 23.62 11.85
CA MET A 88 13.59 22.30 11.40
C MET A 88 14.00 21.39 12.59
N PRO A 89 13.87 20.06 12.44
CA PRO A 89 13.21 19.36 11.32
C PRO A 89 11.69 19.57 11.32
N PHE A 90 11.04 19.34 10.18
CA PHE A 90 9.57 19.34 10.07
C PHE A 90 8.94 18.20 10.89
N GLY A 91 7.69 18.40 11.29
CA GLY A 91 6.93 17.49 12.13
C GLY A 91 7.10 17.75 13.64
N ALA A 92 6.55 16.86 14.46
CA ALA A 92 6.86 16.79 15.88
C ALA A 92 8.15 15.99 16.13
N THR A 93 9.11 16.59 16.84
CA THR A 93 10.43 16.00 17.15
C THR A 93 10.76 16.15 18.63
N ALA A 94 11.01 15.02 19.31
CA ALA A 94 11.46 14.99 20.69
C ALA A 94 12.91 15.53 20.80
N ARG A 95 13.13 16.52 21.67
CA ARG A 95 14.47 17.10 21.94
C ARG A 95 14.49 17.88 23.26
N ASP A 96 15.66 18.02 23.87
CA ASP A 96 15.90 18.90 25.03
C ASP A 96 14.94 18.73 26.23
N GLY A 97 14.35 17.53 26.40
CA GLY A 97 13.31 17.26 27.41
C GLY A 97 11.92 17.84 27.08
N GLY A 98 11.63 18.04 25.80
CA GLY A 98 10.33 18.48 25.28
C GLY A 98 10.12 18.03 23.83
N VAL A 99 9.20 18.70 23.14
CA VAL A 99 8.90 18.45 21.72
C VAL A 99 8.93 19.76 20.94
N ASN A 100 9.64 19.76 19.82
CA ASN A 100 9.58 20.81 18.81
C ASN A 100 8.59 20.42 17.73
N PHE A 101 7.66 21.31 17.43
CA PHE A 101 6.66 21.17 16.37
C PHE A 101 7.03 22.16 15.26
N ALA A 102 7.10 21.72 14.00
CA ALA A 102 7.35 22.61 12.86
C ALA A 102 6.56 22.18 11.62
N VAL A 103 5.81 23.12 11.00
CA VAL A 103 4.96 22.86 9.84
C VAL A 103 5.06 24.01 8.81
N HIS A 104 5.15 23.66 7.54
CA HIS A 104 5.16 24.64 6.45
C HIS A 104 3.74 25.07 6.08
N SER A 105 3.46 26.37 6.15
CA SER A 105 2.31 27.01 5.51
C SER A 105 2.65 28.48 5.22
N ARG A 106 2.75 28.81 3.94
CA ARG A 106 3.06 30.15 3.46
C ARG A 106 1.88 31.09 3.71
N ASN A 107 0.73 30.69 3.19
CA ASN A 107 -0.44 31.57 3.05
C ASN A 107 -1.34 31.62 4.29
N ALA A 108 -1.11 30.79 5.32
CA ALA A 108 -1.78 30.93 6.61
C ALA A 108 -1.45 32.27 7.30
N VAL A 109 -2.50 32.92 7.82
CA VAL A 109 -2.46 34.16 8.61
C VAL A 109 -2.20 33.84 10.09
N SER A 110 -2.77 32.75 10.62
CA SER A 110 -2.44 32.24 11.95
C SER A 110 -2.48 30.72 12.01
N VAL A 111 -1.74 30.13 12.95
CA VAL A 111 -1.69 28.69 13.20
C VAL A 111 -1.86 28.43 14.69
N THR A 112 -2.68 27.44 15.03
CA THR A 112 -2.86 26.99 16.42
C THR A 112 -2.57 25.50 16.51
N LEU A 113 -1.61 25.14 17.37
CA LEU A 113 -1.36 23.74 17.75
C LEU A 113 -2.47 23.28 18.70
N CYS A 114 -3.17 22.22 18.32
CA CYS A 114 -4.20 21.57 19.13
C CYS A 114 -3.65 20.28 19.72
N LEU A 115 -3.78 20.12 21.04
CA LEU A 115 -3.41 18.92 21.78
C LEU A 115 -4.65 18.15 22.23
N PHE A 116 -4.57 16.82 22.18
CA PHE A 116 -5.66 15.90 22.53
C PHE A 116 -5.15 14.83 23.49
N SER A 117 -5.94 14.48 24.49
CA SER A 117 -5.89 13.16 25.12
C SER A 117 -6.64 12.16 24.25
N LEU A 118 -6.38 10.86 24.42
CA LEU A 118 -7.10 9.80 23.70
C LEU A 118 -8.63 9.85 23.93
N SER A 119 -9.08 10.17 25.15
CA SER A 119 -10.52 10.31 25.45
C SER A 119 -11.13 11.52 24.77
N ASP A 120 -10.41 12.64 24.74
CA ASP A 120 -10.95 13.88 24.18
C ASP A 120 -11.02 13.80 22.64
N LEU A 121 -10.08 13.11 22.00
CA LEU A 121 -10.15 12.79 20.56
C LEU A 121 -11.41 11.98 20.22
N GLN A 122 -11.76 10.98 21.02
CA GLN A 122 -12.98 10.16 20.81
C GLN A 122 -14.27 10.96 20.94
N GLU A 123 -14.25 12.06 21.71
CA GLU A 123 -15.36 13.01 21.86
C GLU A 123 -15.27 14.22 20.91
N ASN A 124 -14.34 14.22 19.94
CA ASN A 124 -14.03 15.36 19.04
C ASN A 124 -13.75 16.68 19.80
N ARG A 125 -13.11 16.60 20.96
CA ARG A 125 -12.86 17.72 21.88
C ARG A 125 -11.36 18.01 21.94
N VAL A 126 -10.96 19.28 21.82
CA VAL A 126 -9.55 19.67 21.99
C VAL A 126 -9.24 19.79 23.49
N THR A 127 -8.18 19.15 23.97
CA THR A 127 -7.74 19.23 25.37
C THR A 127 -7.09 20.58 25.66
N GLN A 128 -6.25 21.07 24.75
CA GLN A 128 -5.56 22.35 24.89
C GLN A 128 -5.20 22.94 23.51
N GLN A 129 -5.30 24.26 23.39
CA GLN A 129 -4.87 25.01 22.20
C GLN A 129 -3.69 25.91 22.56
N ILE A 130 -2.72 26.01 21.64
CA ILE A 130 -1.54 26.87 21.72
C ILE A 130 -1.46 27.64 20.40
N SER A 131 -1.89 28.89 20.40
CA SER A 131 -1.75 29.77 19.23
C SER A 131 -0.28 30.19 19.07
N LEU A 132 0.24 30.09 17.84
CA LEU A 132 1.61 30.47 17.51
C LEU A 132 1.66 31.95 17.16
N ASP A 133 2.52 32.72 17.81
CA ASP A 133 2.73 34.13 17.51
C ASP A 133 3.48 34.30 16.17
N PRO A 134 2.90 34.94 15.14
CA PRO A 134 3.54 35.09 13.83
C PRO A 134 4.87 35.86 13.86
N LEU A 135 5.17 36.62 14.92
CA LEU A 135 6.42 37.37 15.06
C LEU A 135 7.56 36.59 15.72
N THR A 136 7.26 35.47 16.40
CA THR A 136 8.26 34.67 17.11
C THR A 136 8.24 33.19 16.72
N ASN A 137 7.05 32.61 16.56
CA ASN A 137 6.79 31.22 16.18
C ASN A 137 6.66 31.00 14.66
N LYS A 138 7.20 31.90 13.82
CA LYS A 138 7.30 31.72 12.36
C LYS A 138 8.68 32.17 11.86
N THR A 139 9.33 31.35 11.04
CA THR A 139 10.57 31.67 10.33
C THR A 139 10.37 31.41 8.84
N GLY A 140 10.28 32.48 8.04
CA GLY A 140 9.87 32.36 6.63
C GLY A 140 8.45 31.81 6.53
N ASP A 141 8.27 30.75 5.72
CA ASP A 141 6.99 30.07 5.52
C ASP A 141 6.75 28.92 6.54
N VAL A 142 7.61 28.78 7.57
CA VAL A 142 7.55 27.68 8.54
C VAL A 142 7.10 28.18 9.90
N TRP A 143 5.99 27.64 10.39
CA TRP A 143 5.47 27.84 11.73
C TRP A 143 6.11 26.82 12.68
N HIS A 144 6.56 27.26 13.86
CA HIS A 144 7.23 26.39 14.82
C HIS A 144 7.05 26.80 16.27
N VAL A 145 7.02 25.81 17.16
CA VAL A 145 6.96 26.01 18.62
C VAL A 145 7.70 24.88 19.33
N PHE A 146 8.43 25.20 20.40
CA PHE A 146 9.01 24.18 21.28
C PHE A 146 8.31 24.20 22.63
N MET A 147 7.94 23.03 23.12
CA MET A 147 7.15 22.90 24.34
C MET A 147 7.78 21.88 25.29
N LYS A 148 7.88 22.22 26.58
CA LYS A 148 8.23 21.28 27.65
C LYS A 148 7.00 21.00 28.52
N GLY A 149 6.82 19.75 28.92
CA GLY A 149 5.71 19.33 29.77
C GLY A 149 5.37 17.85 29.57
N GLU A 150 4.26 17.43 30.17
CA GLU A 150 3.85 16.02 30.21
C GLU A 150 3.05 15.63 28.96
N PHE A 151 3.77 15.07 27.98
CA PHE A 151 3.22 14.58 26.71
C PHE A 151 2.76 13.12 26.74
N LYS A 152 2.86 12.41 27.87
CA LYS A 152 2.34 11.05 27.98
C LYS A 152 0.85 11.00 27.60
N ASP A 153 0.57 10.09 26.68
CA ASP A 153 -0.72 9.76 26.08
C ASP A 153 -1.44 10.95 25.40
N MET A 154 -0.66 11.96 25.00
CA MET A 154 -1.12 13.12 24.22
C MET A 154 -0.87 12.93 22.71
N LEU A 155 -1.77 13.50 21.92
CA LEU A 155 -1.75 13.58 20.46
C LEU A 155 -1.84 15.05 20.03
N TYR A 156 -1.57 15.35 18.77
CA TYR A 156 -1.63 16.72 18.25
C TYR A 156 -2.27 16.84 16.86
N GLY A 157 -2.65 18.05 16.50
CA GLY A 157 -3.03 18.50 15.17
C GLY A 157 -2.93 20.01 15.10
N TYR A 158 -3.31 20.62 13.98
CA TYR A 158 -3.25 22.07 13.80
C TYR A 158 -4.57 22.62 13.26
N THR A 159 -4.94 23.84 13.65
CA THR A 159 -5.86 24.66 12.85
C THR A 159 -5.07 25.76 12.13
N PHE A 160 -5.49 26.09 10.92
CA PHE A 160 -4.90 27.14 10.08
C PHE A 160 -5.98 28.14 9.72
N ASP A 161 -5.71 29.42 9.93
CA ASP A 161 -6.60 30.52 9.59
C ASP A 161 -6.03 31.32 8.41
N GLY A 162 -6.89 31.86 7.56
CA GLY A 162 -6.49 32.49 6.30
C GLY A 162 -7.67 32.68 5.35
N GLU A 163 -7.38 32.76 4.05
CA GLU A 163 -8.42 32.94 3.03
C GLU A 163 -9.17 31.63 2.74
N TYR A 164 -10.50 31.69 2.82
CA TYR A 164 -11.40 30.63 2.38
C TYR A 164 -12.13 31.08 1.11
N CYS A 165 -11.52 30.82 -0.03
CA CYS A 165 -12.08 31.06 -1.36
C CYS A 165 -11.87 29.82 -2.26
N PRO A 166 -12.72 28.79 -2.15
CA PRO A 166 -12.57 27.56 -2.93
C PRO A 166 -12.56 27.77 -4.45
N GLU A 167 -13.30 28.76 -4.96
CA GLU A 167 -13.34 29.13 -6.39
C GLU A 167 -12.05 29.83 -6.88
N GLU A 168 -11.09 30.11 -5.99
CA GLU A 168 -9.74 30.56 -6.31
C GLU A 168 -8.67 29.57 -5.79
N GLY A 169 -9.09 28.43 -5.22
CA GLY A 169 -8.21 27.38 -4.71
C GLY A 169 -7.73 27.55 -3.26
N HIS A 170 -8.37 28.42 -2.47
CA HIS A 170 -8.01 28.69 -1.06
C HIS A 170 -8.99 28.03 -0.08
N TYR A 171 -8.47 27.24 0.87
CA TYR A 171 -9.25 26.33 1.73
C TYR A 171 -8.91 26.45 3.22
N TYR A 172 -8.44 27.61 3.69
CA TYR A 172 -8.12 27.81 5.11
C TYR A 172 -9.39 27.85 5.96
N ASP A 173 -9.58 26.86 6.84
CA ASP A 173 -10.76 26.73 7.69
C ASP A 173 -10.32 26.44 9.14
N ALA A 174 -10.24 27.51 9.94
CA ALA A 174 -9.81 27.43 11.34
C ALA A 174 -10.75 26.61 12.25
N SER A 175 -11.93 26.21 11.78
CA SER A 175 -12.83 25.29 12.50
C SER A 175 -12.39 23.82 12.40
N ARG A 176 -11.46 23.50 11.50
CA ARG A 176 -10.96 22.13 11.26
C ARG A 176 -9.61 21.90 11.89
N ILE A 177 -9.47 20.76 12.57
CA ILE A 177 -8.18 20.25 13.03
C ILE A 177 -7.61 19.33 11.94
N LEU A 178 -6.46 19.71 11.42
CA LEU A 178 -5.75 19.04 10.35
C LEU A 178 -4.55 18.25 10.88
N LEU A 179 -4.18 17.22 10.13
CA LEU A 179 -3.00 16.39 10.36
C LEU A 179 -1.72 17.10 9.90
N ASP A 180 -0.65 16.90 10.65
CA ASP A 180 0.71 17.25 10.27
C ASP A 180 1.18 16.35 9.10
N PRO A 181 1.62 16.92 7.96
CA PRO A 181 2.16 16.15 6.84
C PRO A 181 3.32 15.22 7.21
N TYR A 182 4.09 15.51 8.28
CA TYR A 182 5.27 14.75 8.72
C TYR A 182 5.01 13.79 9.90
N ALA A 183 3.74 13.63 10.32
CA ALA A 183 3.35 12.77 11.44
C ALA A 183 3.85 11.32 11.28
N LYS A 184 4.38 10.72 12.36
CA LYS A 184 4.95 9.35 12.34
C LYS A 184 3.95 8.24 12.65
N ALA A 185 2.78 8.59 13.19
CA ALA A 185 1.61 7.74 13.27
C ALA A 185 0.34 8.61 13.33
N ILE A 186 -0.74 8.15 12.71
CA ILE A 186 -2.08 8.77 12.74
C ILE A 186 -3.00 7.94 13.64
N ILE A 187 -3.75 8.61 14.49
CA ILE A 187 -4.72 8.02 15.42
C ILE A 187 -6.12 8.47 15.00
N SER A 188 -6.97 7.50 14.71
CA SER A 188 -8.40 7.72 14.45
C SER A 188 -9.20 6.45 14.83
N ARG A 189 -9.25 5.48 13.93
CA ARG A 189 -9.94 4.18 14.08
C ARG A 189 -8.91 3.08 14.30
N GLY A 190 -9.15 2.23 15.30
CA GLY A 190 -8.22 1.17 15.72
C GLY A 190 -8.33 -0.15 14.97
N GLU A 191 -9.43 -0.40 14.27
CA GLU A 191 -9.72 -1.68 13.62
C GLU A 191 -10.14 -1.46 12.17
N PHE A 192 -9.66 -2.34 11.28
CA PHE A 192 -9.97 -2.30 9.84
C PHE A 192 -11.45 -2.62 9.60
N GLY A 193 -12.13 -1.81 8.79
CA GLY A 193 -13.55 -1.99 8.44
C GLY A 193 -14.53 -1.47 9.50
N VAL A 194 -14.06 -1.05 10.68
CA VAL A 194 -14.91 -0.57 11.76
C VAL A 194 -15.13 0.95 11.62
N LEU A 195 -16.39 1.36 11.53
CA LEU A 195 -16.81 2.77 11.44
C LEU A 195 -16.39 3.58 12.68
N GLY A 196 -16.18 4.88 12.50
CA GLY A 196 -15.98 5.82 13.59
C GLY A 196 -17.25 6.10 14.40
N PRO A 197 -17.16 6.91 15.48
CA PRO A 197 -18.30 7.32 16.28
C PRO A 197 -19.46 7.84 15.42
N VAL A 198 -20.69 7.45 15.78
CA VAL A 198 -21.93 7.79 15.07
C VAL A 198 -21.95 7.36 13.59
N GLY A 199 -21.16 6.34 13.21
CA GLY A 199 -21.12 5.81 11.85
C GLY A 199 -20.30 6.65 10.87
N ASN A 200 -19.39 7.50 11.36
CA ASN A 200 -18.59 8.38 10.52
C ASN A 200 -17.39 7.63 9.89
N CYS A 201 -17.26 7.66 8.56
CA CYS A 201 -16.10 7.13 7.82
C CYS A 201 -14.84 8.01 7.94
N TRP A 202 -15.04 9.30 8.25
CA TRP A 202 -14.00 10.32 8.42
C TRP A 202 -14.09 10.97 9.82
N PRO A 203 -13.88 10.20 10.91
CA PRO A 203 -13.81 10.76 12.25
C PRO A 203 -12.59 11.67 12.41
N GLN A 204 -12.58 12.53 13.45
CA GLN A 204 -11.41 13.35 13.73
C GLN A 204 -10.17 12.47 13.90
N MET A 205 -9.10 12.87 13.23
CA MET A 205 -7.80 12.22 13.28
C MET A 205 -6.81 13.12 14.03
N ALA A 206 -5.81 12.52 14.68
CA ALA A 206 -4.71 13.25 15.32
C ALA A 206 -3.38 12.52 15.16
N CYS A 207 -2.29 13.27 15.22
CA CYS A 207 -0.92 12.80 15.07
C CYS A 207 -0.33 12.35 16.42
N MET A 208 0.46 11.28 16.41
CA MET A 208 1.21 10.83 17.59
C MET A 208 2.32 11.82 17.98
N ILE A 209 2.38 12.21 19.25
CA ILE A 209 3.52 12.97 19.80
C ILE A 209 4.66 12.01 20.19
N PRO A 210 5.93 12.26 19.75
CA PRO A 210 7.08 11.46 20.16
C PRO A 210 7.42 11.69 21.64
N HIS A 211 7.88 10.65 22.34
CA HIS A 211 8.14 10.74 23.78
C HIS A 211 9.45 11.50 24.07
N PRO A 212 9.46 12.61 24.86
CA PRO A 212 10.67 13.42 25.10
C PRO A 212 11.86 12.67 25.69
N ASP A 213 11.60 11.68 26.55
CA ASP A 213 12.64 10.89 27.23
C ASP A 213 13.02 9.59 26.46
N GLY A 214 12.38 9.32 25.32
CA GLY A 214 12.42 8.00 24.65
C GLY A 214 11.50 6.95 25.29
N GLU A 215 11.27 5.83 24.61
CA GLU A 215 10.37 4.76 25.06
C GLU A 215 11.02 3.75 26.01
N ARG A 216 10.55 3.63 27.25
CA ARG A 216 11.02 2.56 28.14
C ARG A 216 10.53 1.21 27.63
N GLN A 217 11.46 0.30 27.28
CA GLN A 217 11.20 -1.06 26.74
C GLN A 217 10.37 -2.00 27.67
N GLY A 218 9.87 -1.52 28.80
CA GLY A 218 9.24 -2.34 29.85
C GLY A 218 7.81 -2.81 29.58
N GLU A 219 7.05 -2.14 28.71
CA GLU A 219 5.59 -2.33 28.62
C GLU A 219 5.08 -2.93 27.28
N CYS A 220 5.87 -2.95 26.20
CA CYS A 220 5.44 -3.47 24.87
C CYS A 220 5.92 -4.88 24.51
N MET A 221 6.86 -5.49 25.26
CA MET A 221 7.54 -6.71 24.80
C MET A 221 6.80 -8.02 25.10
N ASP A 222 5.72 -8.02 25.87
CA ASP A 222 5.11 -9.27 26.35
C ASP A 222 4.36 -10.07 25.26
N VAL A 223 3.85 -9.41 24.22
CA VAL A 223 3.22 -10.09 23.07
C VAL A 223 4.28 -10.81 22.21
N ALA A 224 5.38 -10.12 21.87
CA ALA A 224 6.49 -10.73 21.14
C ALA A 224 7.18 -11.85 21.95
N ARG A 225 7.31 -11.70 23.27
CA ARG A 225 7.82 -12.77 24.15
C ARG A 225 6.94 -14.02 24.13
N SER A 226 5.63 -13.86 24.05
CA SER A 226 4.66 -14.97 23.93
C SER A 226 4.84 -15.72 22.60
N LEU A 227 4.88 -15.00 21.48
CA LEU A 227 5.03 -15.57 20.13
C LEU A 227 6.38 -16.29 19.93
N PHE A 228 7.49 -15.73 20.42
CA PHE A 228 8.84 -16.19 20.07
C PHE A 228 9.57 -16.99 21.16
N GLY A 229 8.93 -17.27 22.31
CA GLY A 229 9.46 -18.18 23.33
C GLY A 229 10.80 -17.78 23.94
N LEU A 230 11.08 -16.48 24.03
CA LEU A 230 12.38 -15.97 24.48
C LEU A 230 12.60 -16.21 25.99
N PRO A 231 13.80 -16.63 26.42
CA PRO A 231 14.06 -17.00 27.82
C PRO A 231 14.04 -15.79 28.77
N SER A 232 13.56 -16.02 29.99
CA SER A 232 13.32 -15.00 31.02
C SER A 232 14.57 -14.39 31.67
N SER A 233 15.77 -14.79 31.27
CA SER A 233 17.05 -14.39 31.87
C SER A 233 17.84 -13.42 30.98
N PHE A 234 17.34 -12.19 30.84
CA PHE A 234 18.15 -11.05 30.39
C PHE A 234 18.18 -9.99 31.49
N ASP A 235 19.13 -10.16 32.42
CA ASP A 235 19.32 -9.22 33.53
C ASP A 235 19.77 -7.85 33.03
N ALA A 236 19.18 -6.80 33.60
CA ALA A 236 19.33 -5.44 33.13
C ALA A 236 20.75 -4.88 33.35
N VAL A 237 21.56 -4.85 32.30
CA VAL A 237 22.78 -4.03 32.25
C VAL A 237 22.37 -2.56 32.24
N LYS A 238 22.46 -1.92 33.41
CA LYS A 238 22.16 -0.48 33.60
C LYS A 238 23.16 0.41 32.84
N SER A 239 22.88 0.67 31.57
CA SER A 239 23.55 1.69 30.74
C SER A 239 22.55 2.78 30.37
N HIS A 240 22.84 4.03 30.76
CA HIS A 240 21.93 5.17 30.54
C HIS A 240 22.03 5.73 29.10
N ARG A 241 21.63 4.95 28.08
CA ARG A 241 21.51 5.42 26.68
C ARG A 241 20.28 4.86 25.95
N LEU A 242 19.18 5.61 26.07
CA LEU A 242 18.19 5.88 25.00
C LEU A 242 17.66 4.70 24.15
N LEU A 243 16.78 3.89 24.75
CA LEU A 243 15.35 3.83 24.40
C LEU A 243 14.95 4.04 22.91
N ILE A 244 15.40 3.14 22.03
CA ILE A 244 15.08 3.05 20.58
C ILE A 244 14.68 1.58 20.26
N PHE A 245 14.00 1.32 19.13
CA PHE A 245 13.73 -0.04 18.63
C PHE A 245 15.04 -0.82 18.45
N ASP A 246 15.11 -2.05 18.97
CA ASP A 246 16.29 -2.89 18.84
C ASP A 246 16.28 -3.64 17.50
N TRP A 247 17.12 -3.17 16.58
CA TRP A 247 17.35 -3.81 15.29
C TRP A 247 18.19 -5.09 15.38
N GLU A 248 18.76 -5.45 16.54
CA GLU A 248 19.62 -6.64 16.72
C GLU A 248 20.83 -6.70 15.76
N GLY A 249 21.27 -5.55 15.23
CA GLY A 249 22.34 -5.44 14.23
C GLY A 249 21.88 -5.63 12.77
N ASP A 250 20.57 -5.62 12.52
CA ASP A 250 19.99 -5.63 11.17
C ASP A 250 20.51 -4.49 10.28
N LEU A 251 20.69 -4.79 8.99
CA LEU A 251 21.09 -3.85 7.94
C LEU A 251 20.41 -4.28 6.62
N PRO A 252 19.98 -3.34 5.76
CA PRO A 252 19.44 -3.63 4.42
C PRO A 252 20.34 -4.58 3.61
N LEU A 253 19.74 -5.58 2.96
CA LEU A 253 20.46 -6.75 2.42
C LEU A 253 21.29 -6.44 1.19
N LYS A 254 20.83 -5.51 0.34
CA LYS A 254 21.53 -5.00 -0.86
C LYS A 254 21.92 -6.10 -1.85
N TYR A 255 21.01 -7.04 -2.12
CA TYR A 255 21.18 -7.96 -3.24
C TYR A 255 21.32 -7.19 -4.57
N PRO A 256 22.14 -7.68 -5.52
CA PRO A 256 22.16 -7.12 -6.87
C PRO A 256 20.78 -7.30 -7.50
N GLN A 257 20.23 -6.24 -8.10
CA GLN A 257 18.84 -6.23 -8.54
C GLN A 257 18.50 -7.32 -9.57
N ARG A 258 19.44 -7.68 -10.44
CA ARG A 258 19.32 -8.77 -11.43
C ARG A 258 19.06 -10.15 -10.82
N ASP A 259 19.44 -10.34 -9.56
CA ASP A 259 19.33 -11.59 -8.81
C ASP A 259 18.01 -11.66 -7.99
N LEU A 260 17.13 -10.65 -8.11
CA LEU A 260 15.84 -10.64 -7.43
C LEU A 260 14.77 -11.50 -8.12
N ILE A 261 13.88 -12.04 -7.29
CA ILE A 261 12.54 -12.49 -7.64
C ILE A 261 11.59 -11.80 -6.66
N ILE A 262 10.79 -10.87 -7.19
CA ILE A 262 9.88 -10.02 -6.41
C ILE A 262 8.55 -10.74 -6.21
N TYR A 263 7.95 -10.60 -5.02
CA TYR A 263 6.62 -11.10 -4.69
C TYR A 263 5.73 -9.95 -4.24
N GLU A 264 4.81 -9.53 -5.12
CA GLU A 264 3.84 -8.47 -4.85
C GLU A 264 2.73 -9.01 -3.95
N MET A 265 2.49 -8.38 -2.80
CA MET A 265 1.56 -8.88 -1.79
C MET A 265 0.87 -7.80 -0.95
N HIS A 266 -0.33 -8.15 -0.48
CA HIS A 266 -1.13 -7.30 0.39
C HIS A 266 -1.02 -7.74 1.86
N VAL A 267 -0.61 -6.85 2.77
CA VAL A 267 -0.39 -7.17 4.21
C VAL A 267 -1.63 -7.82 4.83
N ARG A 268 -2.81 -7.22 4.65
CA ARG A 268 -4.06 -7.80 5.14
C ARG A 268 -4.42 -9.09 4.40
N GLY A 269 -4.37 -9.07 3.06
CA GLY A 269 -4.80 -10.19 2.22
C GLY A 269 -4.03 -11.48 2.51
N PHE A 270 -2.73 -11.37 2.78
CA PHE A 270 -1.84 -12.52 2.96
C PHE A 270 -2.22 -13.43 4.14
N THR A 271 -2.82 -12.89 5.21
CA THR A 271 -3.10 -13.69 6.43
C THR A 271 -4.50 -13.53 7.01
N ARG A 272 -5.39 -12.73 6.39
CA ARG A 272 -6.74 -12.48 6.92
C ARG A 272 -7.68 -13.69 6.87
N HIS A 273 -7.56 -14.58 5.88
CA HIS A 273 -8.39 -15.78 5.78
C HIS A 273 -8.11 -16.77 6.92
N GLU A 274 -9.14 -17.44 7.45
CA GLU A 274 -9.04 -18.31 8.63
C GLU A 274 -8.03 -19.46 8.50
N SER A 275 -7.81 -19.94 7.26
CA SER A 275 -6.85 -21.02 7.00
C SER A 275 -5.39 -20.60 7.21
N SER A 276 -5.10 -19.30 7.36
CA SER A 276 -3.77 -18.81 7.76
C SER A 276 -3.36 -19.34 9.15
N LYS A 277 -4.31 -19.44 10.09
CA LYS A 277 -4.09 -19.87 11.48
C LYS A 277 -3.03 -19.04 12.22
N THR A 278 -2.83 -17.78 11.84
CA THR A 278 -1.95 -16.83 12.53
C THR A 278 -2.60 -16.27 13.80
N GLU A 279 -1.83 -15.86 14.80
CA GLU A 279 -2.38 -15.22 16.02
C GLU A 279 -3.03 -13.86 15.70
N PHE A 280 -2.46 -13.11 14.75
CA PHE A 280 -2.97 -11.79 14.35
C PHE A 280 -3.30 -11.69 12.85
N PRO A 281 -4.43 -12.30 12.38
CA PRO A 281 -4.81 -12.36 10.96
C PRO A 281 -4.95 -10.98 10.29
N GLY A 282 -4.22 -10.80 9.19
CA GLY A 282 -4.28 -9.59 8.37
C GLY A 282 -3.50 -8.39 8.93
N THR A 283 -2.46 -8.66 9.74
CA THR A 283 -1.58 -7.65 10.35
C THR A 283 -0.11 -7.87 9.95
N TYR A 284 0.76 -6.88 10.23
CA TYR A 284 2.21 -7.03 10.08
C TYR A 284 2.77 -8.24 10.84
N LEU A 285 2.27 -8.53 12.06
CA LEU A 285 2.67 -9.73 12.83
C LEU A 285 2.20 -11.02 12.17
N GLY A 286 0.98 -11.04 11.62
CA GLY A 286 0.49 -12.18 10.85
C GLY A 286 1.40 -12.47 9.64
N VAL A 287 1.88 -11.45 8.93
CA VAL A 287 2.86 -11.63 7.85
C VAL A 287 4.15 -12.25 8.37
N VAL A 288 4.68 -11.80 9.52
CA VAL A 288 5.90 -12.38 10.15
C VAL A 288 5.75 -13.88 10.40
N GLU A 289 4.60 -14.33 10.91
CA GLU A 289 4.29 -15.75 11.12
C GLU A 289 4.30 -16.60 9.83
N LYS A 290 4.30 -15.97 8.65
CA LYS A 290 4.20 -16.60 7.34
C LYS A 290 5.39 -16.37 6.39
N LEU A 291 6.40 -15.59 6.78
CA LEU A 291 7.58 -15.32 5.93
C LEU A 291 8.33 -16.60 5.48
N ASP A 292 8.28 -17.68 6.25
CA ASP A 292 8.91 -18.96 5.88
C ASP A 292 8.29 -19.57 4.61
N HIS A 293 7.04 -19.27 4.28
CA HIS A 293 6.42 -19.67 3.02
C HIS A 293 7.03 -18.96 1.80
N LEU A 294 7.37 -17.68 1.94
CA LEU A 294 8.02 -16.90 0.88
C LEU A 294 9.44 -17.42 0.63
N LYS A 295 10.12 -17.82 1.70
CA LYS A 295 11.39 -18.56 1.61
C LYS A 295 11.24 -19.96 0.99
N GLU A 296 10.13 -20.66 1.22
CA GLU A 296 9.83 -21.98 0.62
C GLU A 296 9.68 -21.90 -0.91
N ILE A 297 8.97 -20.89 -1.42
CA ILE A 297 8.89 -20.64 -2.88
C ILE A 297 10.19 -20.05 -3.45
N GLY A 298 11.11 -19.57 -2.61
CA GLY A 298 12.41 -19.07 -3.05
C GLY A 298 12.39 -17.66 -3.62
N VAL A 299 11.46 -16.81 -3.16
CA VAL A 299 11.53 -15.36 -3.40
C VAL A 299 12.51 -14.73 -2.39
N ASN A 300 13.20 -13.68 -2.82
CA ASN A 300 14.20 -12.95 -2.02
C ASN A 300 13.89 -11.45 -1.91
N CYS A 301 12.71 -11.04 -2.38
CA CYS A 301 12.20 -9.69 -2.29
C CYS A 301 10.66 -9.73 -2.21
N ILE A 302 10.07 -8.96 -1.30
CA ILE A 302 8.61 -8.70 -1.28
C ILE A 302 8.36 -7.25 -1.69
N GLU A 303 7.28 -7.03 -2.43
CA GLU A 303 6.76 -5.70 -2.72
C GLU A 303 5.42 -5.56 -1.99
N LEU A 304 5.42 -4.76 -0.93
CA LEU A 304 4.23 -4.50 -0.13
C LEU A 304 3.38 -3.45 -0.83
N MET A 305 2.14 -3.80 -1.16
CA MET A 305 1.09 -2.85 -1.51
C MET A 305 0.94 -1.75 -0.42
N PRO A 306 0.35 -0.58 -0.74
CA PRO A 306 0.44 0.63 0.07
C PRO A 306 0.32 0.46 1.59
N CYS A 307 1.43 0.71 2.28
CA CYS A 307 1.55 0.62 3.74
C CYS A 307 1.60 1.97 4.45
N HIS A 308 1.52 3.09 3.72
CA HIS A 308 1.23 4.41 4.29
C HIS A 308 -0.19 4.43 4.88
N GLU A 309 -0.47 5.32 5.84
CA GLU A 309 -1.83 5.47 6.38
C GLU A 309 -2.81 5.91 5.27
N PHE A 310 -3.86 5.12 5.06
CA PHE A 310 -4.97 5.37 4.13
C PHE A 310 -6.31 5.04 4.80
N ASN A 311 -7.43 5.58 4.32
CA ASN A 311 -8.75 5.29 4.90
C ASN A 311 -9.53 4.24 4.10
N GLU A 312 -9.58 2.99 4.58
CA GLU A 312 -10.33 1.93 3.91
C GLU A 312 -11.84 2.22 3.80
N LEU A 313 -12.37 3.10 4.64
CA LEU A 313 -13.78 3.47 4.64
C LEU A 313 -14.13 4.67 3.75
N GLU A 314 -13.20 5.20 2.95
CA GLU A 314 -13.46 6.37 2.09
C GLU A 314 -14.61 6.16 1.11
N ASN A 315 -14.71 4.94 0.54
CA ASN A 315 -15.74 4.53 -0.42
C ASN A 315 -16.80 3.63 0.22
N PHE A 316 -16.96 3.67 1.56
CA PHE A 316 -17.82 2.76 2.30
C PHE A 316 -19.29 2.85 1.86
N SER A 317 -19.74 1.83 1.17
CA SER A 317 -21.06 1.76 0.54
C SER A 317 -21.55 0.33 0.48
N TYR A 318 -22.85 0.12 0.70
CA TYR A 318 -23.45 -1.21 0.65
C TYR A 318 -23.44 -1.76 -0.79
N ASN A 319 -23.01 -3.01 -0.94
CA ASN A 319 -22.90 -3.71 -2.19
C ASN A 319 -24.04 -4.72 -2.35
N SER A 320 -25.05 -4.36 -3.13
CA SER A 320 -26.21 -5.22 -3.36
C SER A 320 -25.91 -6.49 -4.18
N VAL A 321 -24.73 -6.62 -4.78
CA VAL A 321 -24.35 -7.79 -5.59
C VAL A 321 -23.77 -8.91 -4.72
N LEU A 322 -22.99 -8.57 -3.69
CA LEU A 322 -22.38 -9.53 -2.77
C LEU A 322 -23.06 -9.60 -1.38
N ASP A 323 -24.00 -8.70 -1.07
CA ASP A 323 -24.57 -8.51 0.28
C ASP A 323 -23.50 -8.13 1.32
N ASP A 324 -22.51 -7.34 0.89
CA ASP A 324 -21.40 -6.84 1.71
C ASP A 324 -21.23 -5.31 1.61
N TYR A 325 -20.07 -4.79 2.00
CA TYR A 325 -19.74 -3.37 1.91
C TYR A 325 -18.42 -3.17 1.17
N LYS A 326 -18.43 -2.24 0.20
CA LYS A 326 -17.21 -1.81 -0.50
C LYS A 326 -16.32 -1.03 0.46
N VAL A 327 -15.01 -1.24 0.38
CA VAL A 327 -13.97 -0.53 1.13
C VAL A 327 -12.77 -0.32 0.22
N ASN A 328 -11.97 0.74 0.35
CA ASN A 328 -10.66 0.76 -0.30
C ASN A 328 -9.80 -0.33 0.37
N PHE A 329 -9.65 -1.47 -0.28
CA PHE A 329 -8.89 -2.59 0.25
C PHE A 329 -7.40 -2.43 -0.01
N TRP A 330 -7.02 -2.01 -1.23
CA TRP A 330 -5.63 -1.94 -1.69
C TRP A 330 -4.81 -0.79 -1.10
N GLY A 331 -5.45 0.34 -0.77
CA GLY A 331 -4.79 1.47 -0.11
C GLY A 331 -4.15 2.53 -1.01
N TYR A 332 -4.43 2.53 -2.32
CA TYR A 332 -4.00 3.59 -3.26
C TYR A 332 -4.81 4.89 -3.08
N SER A 333 -4.74 5.47 -1.88
CA SER A 333 -5.38 6.74 -1.49
C SER A 333 -4.73 7.21 -0.18
N THR A 334 -3.52 7.77 -0.24
CA THR A 334 -2.73 8.04 0.98
C THR A 334 -3.27 9.26 1.76
N VAL A 335 -3.46 9.09 3.07
CA VAL A 335 -3.78 10.17 4.04
C VAL A 335 -2.50 10.76 4.64
N ASN A 336 -1.51 9.92 5.00
CA ASN A 336 -0.22 10.40 5.51
C ASN A 336 0.96 9.51 5.08
N PHE A 337 1.95 10.12 4.44
CA PHE A 337 3.10 9.41 3.85
C PHE A 337 4.15 8.89 4.85
N PHE A 338 4.20 9.41 6.09
CA PHE A 338 5.22 9.04 7.09
C PHE A 338 4.72 8.06 8.15
N SER A 339 3.42 7.79 8.16
CA SER A 339 2.77 6.90 9.13
C SER A 339 2.53 5.52 8.51
N PRO A 340 2.91 4.41 9.18
CA PRO A 340 2.44 3.09 8.77
C PRO A 340 0.93 2.97 9.01
N MET A 341 0.23 2.24 8.13
CA MET A 341 -1.20 1.97 8.22
C MET A 341 -1.55 1.31 9.57
N ILE A 342 -2.15 2.08 10.47
CA ILE A 342 -2.33 1.68 11.87
C ILE A 342 -3.31 0.51 12.02
N ARG A 343 -4.24 0.34 11.06
CA ARG A 343 -5.22 -0.76 11.01
C ARG A 343 -4.65 -2.06 10.43
N TYR A 344 -3.38 -2.07 10.04
CA TYR A 344 -2.59 -3.29 9.84
C TYR A 344 -1.74 -3.67 11.06
N SER A 345 -1.82 -2.91 12.17
CA SER A 345 -1.20 -3.29 13.43
C SER A 345 -2.11 -4.18 14.27
N SER A 346 -1.54 -5.17 14.97
CA SER A 346 -2.27 -5.95 15.99
C SER A 346 -2.72 -5.09 17.18
N ALA A 347 -2.01 -3.99 17.42
CA ALA A 347 -2.29 -3.06 18.50
C ALA A 347 -3.40 -2.05 18.16
N GLY A 348 -3.61 -1.72 16.88
CA GLY A 348 -4.47 -0.61 16.46
C GLY A 348 -4.03 0.72 17.08
N ILE A 349 -4.99 1.50 17.58
CA ILE A 349 -4.72 2.80 18.26
C ILE A 349 -4.13 2.68 19.67
N ARG A 350 -3.89 1.47 20.19
CA ARG A 350 -3.26 1.28 21.51
C ARG A 350 -1.86 1.92 21.53
N ASN A 351 -1.43 2.35 22.72
CA ASN A 351 -0.14 3.02 22.94
C ASN A 351 0.12 4.24 22.02
N CYS A 352 -0.94 4.90 21.54
CA CYS A 352 -0.91 5.96 20.54
C CYS A 352 -0.23 5.55 19.22
N GLY A 353 -0.47 4.33 18.72
CA GLY A 353 0.00 3.87 17.41
C GLY A 353 1.49 3.54 17.31
N ARG A 354 2.24 3.66 18.42
CA ARG A 354 3.67 3.31 18.52
C ARG A 354 3.95 1.86 18.11
N ASP A 355 3.01 0.97 18.38
CA ASP A 355 3.16 -0.45 18.08
C ASP A 355 3.04 -0.73 16.57
N ALA A 356 2.32 0.07 15.79
CA ALA A 356 2.32 -0.06 14.32
C ALA A 356 3.73 0.18 13.73
N ILE A 357 4.46 1.17 14.27
CA ILE A 357 5.85 1.44 13.90
C ILE A 357 6.74 0.24 14.28
N LYS A 358 6.57 -0.33 15.48
CA LYS A 358 7.38 -1.47 15.96
C LYS A 358 7.11 -2.75 15.19
N GLU A 359 5.86 -3.04 14.91
CA GLU A 359 5.44 -4.23 14.16
C GLU A 359 5.91 -4.16 12.70
N PHE A 360 5.88 -2.98 12.09
CA PHE A 360 6.49 -2.78 10.77
C PHE A 360 8.02 -2.98 10.83
N LYS A 361 8.74 -2.35 11.77
CA LYS A 361 10.19 -2.58 11.93
C LYS A 361 10.52 -4.06 12.22
N LEU A 362 9.65 -4.77 12.95
CA LEU A 362 9.81 -6.20 13.20
C LEU A 362 9.59 -7.04 11.93
N LEU A 363 8.61 -6.68 11.08
CA LEU A 363 8.39 -7.31 9.77
C LEU A 363 9.64 -7.19 8.90
N ILE A 364 10.23 -5.99 8.81
CA ILE A 364 11.47 -5.74 8.06
C ILE A 364 12.62 -6.62 8.60
N LYS A 365 12.88 -6.55 9.92
CA LYS A 365 13.93 -7.35 10.57
C LYS A 365 13.77 -8.86 10.36
N GLU A 366 12.55 -9.38 10.44
CA GLU A 366 12.28 -10.82 10.27
C GLU A 366 12.30 -11.27 8.80
N ALA A 367 12.04 -10.37 7.85
CA ALA A 367 12.27 -10.59 6.42
C ALA A 367 13.78 -10.63 6.11
N HIS A 368 14.54 -9.66 6.61
CA HIS A 368 16.00 -9.59 6.46
C HIS A 368 16.70 -10.83 7.04
N LYS A 369 16.34 -11.27 8.25
CA LYS A 369 16.82 -12.52 8.87
C LYS A 369 16.58 -13.76 7.99
N ARG A 370 15.57 -13.73 7.11
CA ARG A 370 15.25 -14.82 6.17
C ARG A 370 15.97 -14.69 4.83
N GLY A 371 16.60 -13.55 4.56
CA GLY A 371 17.24 -13.21 3.29
C GLY A 371 16.25 -12.66 2.26
N ILE A 372 15.22 -11.95 2.72
CA ILE A 372 14.15 -11.34 1.90
C ILE A 372 14.23 -9.82 2.06
N GLU A 373 14.45 -9.09 0.96
CA GLU A 373 14.35 -7.62 0.91
C GLU A 373 12.88 -7.16 0.94
N VAL A 374 12.64 -5.94 1.39
CA VAL A 374 11.30 -5.34 1.45
C VAL A 374 11.25 -4.03 0.65
N LEU A 375 10.42 -4.03 -0.40
CA LEU A 375 10.03 -2.84 -1.14
C LEU A 375 8.65 -2.36 -0.66
N MET A 376 8.43 -1.05 -0.69
CA MET A 376 7.12 -0.44 -0.48
C MET A 376 6.57 0.17 -1.76
N ASP A 377 5.30 -0.11 -2.07
CA ASP A 377 4.53 0.67 -3.03
C ASP A 377 4.17 2.04 -2.43
N VAL A 378 4.46 3.11 -3.16
CA VAL A 378 4.35 4.50 -2.69
C VAL A 378 3.60 5.40 -3.68
N VAL A 379 2.52 5.99 -3.17
CA VAL A 379 1.50 6.70 -3.96
C VAL A 379 1.67 8.21 -3.86
N PHE A 380 2.81 8.73 -4.29
CA PHE A 380 3.10 10.17 -4.23
C PHE A 380 2.35 11.01 -5.30
N ASN A 381 1.64 10.37 -6.21
CA ASN A 381 1.03 11.05 -7.35
C ASN A 381 -0.32 11.74 -7.03
N HIS A 382 -1.02 11.33 -5.98
CA HIS A 382 -2.28 11.91 -5.48
C HIS A 382 -2.45 11.66 -3.97
N THR A 383 -3.57 12.14 -3.39
CA THR A 383 -3.90 11.92 -1.97
C THR A 383 -5.39 11.59 -1.74
N ALA A 384 -5.71 11.09 -0.56
CA ALA A 384 -7.07 10.83 -0.07
C ALA A 384 -7.96 12.07 0.12
N GLU A 385 -7.45 13.28 -0.08
CA GLU A 385 -8.30 14.49 -0.02
C GLU A 385 -9.17 14.65 -1.28
N GLY A 386 -8.96 13.84 -2.34
CA GLY A 386 -9.76 13.86 -3.57
C GLY A 386 -9.74 15.22 -4.27
N ASN A 387 -10.81 15.56 -4.99
CA ASN A 387 -11.01 16.90 -5.56
C ASN A 387 -11.65 17.85 -4.53
N GLU A 388 -12.18 19.00 -4.97
CA GLU A 388 -12.84 20.01 -4.13
C GLU A 388 -14.02 19.49 -3.27
N ASN A 389 -14.61 18.34 -3.62
CA ASN A 389 -15.70 17.70 -2.88
C ASN A 389 -15.21 16.64 -1.86
N GLY A 390 -13.92 16.31 -1.89
CA GLY A 390 -13.30 15.37 -0.95
C GLY A 390 -13.01 16.00 0.41
N PRO A 391 -12.55 15.19 1.39
CA PRO A 391 -12.34 15.65 2.76
C PRO A 391 -11.15 16.61 2.86
N ILE A 392 -11.22 17.55 3.81
CA ILE A 392 -10.08 18.40 4.21
C ILE A 392 -9.47 17.76 5.46
N LEU A 393 -8.26 17.21 5.32
CA LEU A 393 -7.58 16.35 6.31
C LEU A 393 -6.20 16.89 6.69
N SER A 394 -5.45 17.39 5.71
CA SER A 394 -4.08 17.86 5.85
C SER A 394 -3.75 18.89 4.76
N PHE A 395 -3.10 18.47 3.68
CA PHE A 395 -2.44 19.33 2.69
C PHE A 395 -3.31 20.49 2.16
N ARG A 396 -4.59 20.23 1.86
CA ARG A 396 -5.54 21.24 1.34
C ARG A 396 -5.72 22.40 2.31
N GLY A 397 -5.97 22.11 3.59
CA GLY A 397 -6.16 23.14 4.61
C GLY A 397 -4.84 23.67 5.21
N VAL A 398 -3.73 22.94 5.03
CA VAL A 398 -2.39 23.41 5.42
C VAL A 398 -1.87 24.45 4.42
N ASP A 399 -1.87 24.15 3.11
CA ASP A 399 -1.55 25.10 2.02
C ASP A 399 -1.89 24.54 0.61
N ASN A 400 -3.16 24.57 0.21
CA ASN A 400 -3.67 23.90 -1.01
C ASN A 400 -2.82 24.14 -2.28
N SER A 401 -2.45 25.38 -2.58
CA SER A 401 -1.72 25.78 -3.79
C SER A 401 -0.24 25.37 -3.81
N VAL A 402 0.31 25.01 -2.65
CA VAL A 402 1.66 24.44 -2.51
C VAL A 402 1.65 22.96 -2.80
N TYR A 403 0.67 22.23 -2.26
CA TYR A 403 0.65 20.76 -2.27
C TYR A 403 -0.06 20.13 -3.48
N TYR A 404 -1.03 20.80 -4.10
CA TYR A 404 -1.76 20.26 -5.26
C TYR A 404 -1.48 21.01 -6.56
N MET A 405 -1.55 20.30 -7.68
CA MET A 405 -1.50 20.90 -9.00
C MET A 405 -2.84 21.54 -9.32
N LEU A 406 -2.87 22.87 -9.38
CA LEU A 406 -4.07 23.66 -9.62
C LEU A 406 -4.01 24.40 -10.95
N ALA A 407 -5.16 24.49 -11.63
CA ALA A 407 -5.41 25.41 -12.73
C ALA A 407 -5.63 26.84 -12.19
N PRO A 408 -5.66 27.88 -13.06
CA PRO A 408 -5.66 29.28 -12.60
C PRO A 408 -6.84 29.72 -11.73
N LYS A 409 -7.97 28.99 -11.69
CA LYS A 409 -9.10 29.27 -10.79
C LYS A 409 -9.24 28.20 -9.70
N GLY A 410 -8.13 27.58 -9.31
CA GLY A 410 -8.12 26.58 -8.23
C GLY A 410 -8.66 25.20 -8.62
N GLU A 411 -9.03 24.95 -9.89
CA GLU A 411 -9.49 23.63 -10.30
C GLU A 411 -8.35 22.59 -10.19
N PHE A 412 -8.61 21.44 -9.59
CA PHE A 412 -7.58 20.39 -9.43
C PHE A 412 -7.25 19.73 -10.78
N TYR A 413 -5.97 19.67 -11.14
CA TYR A 413 -5.52 18.77 -12.20
C TYR A 413 -5.70 17.32 -11.74
N ASN A 414 -6.19 16.45 -12.63
CA ASN A 414 -6.48 15.05 -12.34
C ASN A 414 -5.73 14.10 -13.29
N TYR A 415 -4.40 14.14 -13.28
CA TYR A 415 -3.55 13.21 -14.04
C TYR A 415 -3.49 11.81 -13.42
N SER A 416 -3.85 11.67 -12.14
CA SER A 416 -3.98 10.39 -11.43
C SER A 416 -5.27 9.65 -11.78
N GLY A 417 -6.36 10.39 -12.03
CA GLY A 417 -7.71 9.86 -12.15
C GLY A 417 -8.49 9.86 -10.83
N CYS A 418 -7.79 10.07 -9.71
CA CYS A 418 -8.29 9.96 -8.34
C CYS A 418 -8.81 11.30 -7.75
N GLY A 419 -8.93 12.34 -8.58
CA GLY A 419 -9.55 13.63 -8.24
C GLY A 419 -8.55 14.76 -7.98
N ASN A 420 -7.30 14.46 -7.62
CA ASN A 420 -6.21 15.45 -7.54
C ASN A 420 -4.90 14.90 -8.11
N THR A 421 -3.96 15.80 -8.35
CA THR A 421 -2.56 15.47 -8.63
C THR A 421 -1.68 16.21 -7.63
N PHE A 422 -0.80 15.50 -6.94
CA PHE A 422 0.12 16.09 -5.98
C PHE A 422 1.21 16.87 -6.71
N ASN A 423 1.59 18.06 -6.19
CA ASN A 423 2.43 19.03 -6.88
C ASN A 423 3.93 18.67 -6.82
N CYS A 424 4.26 17.47 -7.28
CA CYS A 424 5.51 16.74 -7.01
C CYS A 424 6.79 17.53 -7.24
N ASN A 425 6.84 18.44 -8.23
CA ASN A 425 8.02 19.25 -8.54
C ASN A 425 8.05 20.64 -7.86
N HIS A 426 7.03 21.02 -7.08
CA HIS A 426 7.09 22.22 -6.24
C HIS A 426 8.15 22.04 -5.13
N PRO A 427 9.01 23.05 -4.81
CA PRO A 427 10.16 22.85 -3.92
C PRO A 427 9.85 22.23 -2.55
N ILE A 428 8.74 22.64 -1.92
CA ILE A 428 8.31 22.13 -0.61
C ILE A 428 7.82 20.68 -0.70
N VAL A 429 7.12 20.33 -1.79
CA VAL A 429 6.63 18.97 -2.03
C VAL A 429 7.80 18.03 -2.36
N ARG A 430 8.77 18.49 -3.14
CA ARG A 430 10.02 17.75 -3.38
C ARG A 430 10.76 17.41 -2.09
N GLN A 431 10.86 18.38 -1.18
CA GLN A 431 11.48 18.15 0.11
C GLN A 431 10.70 17.11 0.95
N LEU A 432 9.37 17.20 0.96
CA LEU A 432 8.50 16.23 1.65
C LEU A 432 8.66 14.81 1.11
N VAL A 433 8.63 14.61 -0.21
CA VAL A 433 8.81 13.29 -0.82
C VAL A 433 10.22 12.74 -0.51
N LEU A 434 11.25 13.59 -0.63
CA LEU A 434 12.63 13.17 -0.35
C LEU A 434 12.84 12.78 1.12
N ASP A 435 12.33 13.56 2.06
CA ASP A 435 12.43 13.26 3.49
C ASP A 435 11.56 12.07 3.91
N CYS A 436 10.45 11.81 3.20
CA CYS A 436 9.65 10.59 3.36
C CYS A 436 10.45 9.34 2.97
N LEU A 437 11.01 9.32 1.75
CA LEU A 437 11.84 8.20 1.27
C LEU A 437 13.05 7.96 2.19
N ARG A 438 13.74 9.04 2.61
CA ARG A 438 14.83 8.96 3.59
C ARG A 438 14.39 8.37 4.93
N TYR A 439 13.21 8.76 5.45
CA TYR A 439 12.65 8.22 6.69
C TYR A 439 12.41 6.71 6.60
N TRP A 440 11.73 6.23 5.55
CA TRP A 440 11.46 4.80 5.38
C TRP A 440 12.75 3.97 5.22
N VAL A 441 13.78 4.50 4.56
CA VAL A 441 15.09 3.83 4.44
C VAL A 441 15.88 3.85 5.76
N THR A 442 16.00 5.01 6.42
CA THR A 442 16.91 5.18 7.57
C THR A 442 16.30 4.76 8.90
N GLU A 443 15.02 5.03 9.13
CA GLU A 443 14.33 4.68 10.37
C GLU A 443 13.65 3.33 10.28
N MET A 444 13.13 2.94 9.11
CA MET A 444 12.33 1.72 8.93
C MET A 444 13.07 0.62 8.15
N HIS A 445 14.32 0.85 7.71
CA HIS A 445 15.19 -0.12 7.01
C HIS A 445 14.65 -0.69 5.68
N VAL A 446 13.74 0.03 4.99
CA VAL A 446 13.18 -0.39 3.69
C VAL A 446 14.28 -0.43 2.61
N ASP A 447 14.34 -1.50 1.80
CA ASP A 447 15.36 -1.69 0.75
C ASP A 447 15.05 -0.95 -0.56
N GLY A 448 13.79 -0.57 -0.79
CA GLY A 448 13.37 0.10 -2.00
C GLY A 448 11.89 0.44 -2.12
N PHE A 449 11.54 1.02 -3.27
CA PHE A 449 10.23 1.60 -3.52
C PHE A 449 9.75 1.33 -4.95
N ARG A 450 8.47 0.97 -5.09
CA ARG A 450 7.71 1.00 -6.35
C ARG A 450 6.83 2.24 -6.34
N PHE A 451 6.98 3.10 -7.34
CA PHE A 451 6.30 4.39 -7.43
C PHE A 451 5.08 4.25 -8.33
N ASP A 452 3.90 4.42 -7.73
CA ASP A 452 2.61 4.41 -8.40
C ASP A 452 2.45 5.62 -9.34
N LEU A 453 1.93 5.37 -10.56
CA LEU A 453 1.77 6.34 -11.64
C LEU A 453 2.94 7.34 -11.74
N ALA A 454 4.18 6.82 -11.72
CA ALA A 454 5.42 7.57 -11.56
C ALA A 454 5.62 8.69 -12.60
N SER A 455 4.95 8.59 -13.76
CA SER A 455 4.95 9.66 -14.77
C SER A 455 4.48 11.02 -14.23
N ILE A 456 3.62 11.06 -13.22
CA ILE A 456 3.18 12.31 -12.57
C ILE A 456 4.36 13.02 -11.88
N LEU A 457 5.32 12.29 -11.30
CA LEU A 457 6.52 12.87 -10.69
C LEU A 457 7.44 13.51 -11.75
N THR A 458 7.22 13.25 -13.04
CA THR A 458 7.92 13.92 -14.14
C THR A 458 7.27 15.24 -14.57
N ARG A 459 6.04 15.55 -14.15
CA ARG A 459 5.28 16.72 -14.63
C ARG A 459 5.68 18.02 -13.95
N GLY A 460 5.71 19.10 -14.72
CA GLY A 460 5.96 20.46 -14.26
C GLY A 460 4.90 20.94 -13.27
N SER A 461 5.35 21.49 -12.14
CA SER A 461 4.52 21.95 -11.03
C SER A 461 3.70 23.20 -11.37
N SER A 462 2.52 23.35 -10.76
CA SER A 462 1.89 24.67 -10.68
C SER A 462 2.68 25.55 -9.71
N LEU A 463 3.26 26.64 -10.22
CA LEU A 463 3.86 27.70 -9.41
C LEU A 463 2.81 28.81 -9.28
N TRP A 464 2.04 28.79 -8.19
CA TRP A 464 1.01 29.80 -7.98
C TRP A 464 1.63 31.08 -7.43
N ASP A 465 1.54 32.14 -8.23
CA ASP A 465 1.85 33.53 -7.87
C ASP A 465 0.67 34.39 -8.35
N ALA A 466 -0.01 35.05 -7.41
CA ALA A 466 -1.17 35.89 -7.71
C ALA A 466 -0.86 37.05 -8.66
N ALA A 467 0.41 37.48 -8.77
CA ALA A 467 0.83 38.47 -9.76
C ALA A 467 0.92 37.92 -11.20
N ASN A 468 0.86 36.59 -11.36
CA ASN A 468 1.11 35.87 -12.62
C ASN A 468 -0.11 35.12 -13.18
N VAL A 469 -1.32 35.44 -12.72
CA VAL A 469 -2.61 34.94 -13.25
C VAL A 469 -2.76 35.19 -14.77
N TYR A 470 -2.05 36.18 -15.32
CA TYR A 470 -1.96 36.46 -16.76
C TYR A 470 -0.52 36.41 -17.32
N GLY A 471 0.33 35.52 -16.77
CA GLY A 471 1.59 35.11 -17.40
C GLY A 471 2.50 36.26 -17.82
N ASN A 472 2.96 37.09 -16.88
CA ASN A 472 4.19 37.83 -17.16
C ASN A 472 5.32 36.79 -17.27
N PRO A 473 6.07 36.76 -18.37
CA PRO A 473 7.08 35.73 -18.58
C PRO A 473 8.19 35.88 -17.55
N ILE A 474 8.32 34.89 -16.66
CA ILE A 474 9.58 34.66 -15.94
C ILE A 474 10.60 34.24 -17.02
N GLU A 475 11.66 35.02 -17.19
CA GLU A 475 12.69 34.77 -18.20
C GLU A 475 13.30 33.36 -18.04
N GLY A 476 13.30 32.57 -19.11
CA GLY A 476 13.88 31.22 -19.12
C GLY A 476 13.17 30.27 -20.06
N ASP A 477 12.20 29.51 -19.54
CA ASP A 477 11.55 28.41 -20.24
C ASP A 477 10.01 28.44 -20.06
N LEU A 478 9.29 28.34 -21.18
CA LEU A 478 7.82 28.31 -21.26
C LEU A 478 7.22 26.93 -20.85
N ILE A 479 7.59 26.44 -19.66
CA ILE A 479 7.08 25.18 -19.12
C ILE A 479 5.70 25.41 -18.51
N THR A 480 4.64 24.94 -19.17
CA THR A 480 3.28 24.97 -18.61
C THR A 480 3.08 23.87 -17.58
N THR A 481 2.23 24.13 -16.58
CA THR A 481 1.78 23.13 -15.58
C THR A 481 1.38 21.82 -16.26
N GLY A 482 1.86 20.69 -15.75
CA GLY A 482 1.56 19.37 -16.31
C GLY A 482 2.50 18.90 -17.43
N THR A 483 3.36 19.77 -17.99
CA THR A 483 4.35 19.39 -19.01
C THR A 483 5.34 18.35 -18.48
N PRO A 484 5.51 17.18 -19.11
CA PRO A 484 6.51 16.20 -18.70
C PRO A 484 7.92 16.74 -18.92
N LEU A 485 8.71 16.79 -17.86
CA LEU A 485 10.08 17.29 -17.87
C LEU A 485 11.04 16.18 -18.29
N SER A 486 12.05 16.53 -19.10
CA SER A 486 13.17 15.64 -19.44
C SER A 486 14.14 15.43 -18.27
N SER A 487 14.22 16.40 -17.36
CA SER A 487 15.02 16.35 -16.13
C SER A 487 14.19 16.86 -14.95
N PRO A 488 13.19 16.08 -14.49
CA PRO A 488 12.31 16.49 -13.41
C PRO A 488 13.09 16.60 -12.09
N PRO A 489 13.09 17.78 -11.42
CA PRO A 489 13.92 18.00 -10.24
C PRO A 489 13.66 17.05 -9.08
N LEU A 490 12.45 16.48 -8.93
CA LEU A 490 12.18 15.46 -7.92
C LEU A 490 12.99 14.18 -8.19
N ILE A 491 12.94 13.66 -9.41
CA ILE A 491 13.63 12.42 -9.75
C ILE A 491 15.15 12.63 -9.74
N ASP A 492 15.64 13.82 -10.15
CA ASP A 492 17.06 14.18 -10.01
C ASP A 492 17.51 14.17 -8.54
N MET A 493 16.72 14.78 -7.65
CA MET A 493 16.98 14.79 -6.21
C MET A 493 16.97 13.39 -5.60
N ILE A 494 15.98 12.55 -5.92
CA ILE A 494 15.93 11.15 -5.46
C ILE A 494 17.15 10.38 -5.97
N SER A 495 17.49 10.54 -7.25
CA SER A 495 18.52 9.72 -7.91
C SER A 495 19.95 10.05 -7.45
N ASN A 496 20.19 11.30 -7.05
CA ASN A 496 21.50 11.76 -6.60
C ASN A 496 21.61 11.88 -5.07
N ASP A 497 20.57 11.51 -4.32
CA ASP A 497 20.60 11.55 -2.86
C ASP A 497 21.57 10.49 -2.27
N PRO A 498 22.50 10.87 -1.36
CA PRO A 498 23.48 9.93 -0.80
C PRO A 498 22.91 8.76 0.01
N ILE A 499 21.68 8.89 0.55
CA ILE A 499 20.98 7.84 1.29
C ILE A 499 20.26 6.93 0.28
N LEU A 500 19.57 7.51 -0.71
CA LEU A 500 18.72 6.76 -1.65
C LEU A 500 19.50 6.15 -2.83
N ARG A 501 20.73 6.57 -3.12
CA ARG A 501 21.51 6.05 -4.26
C ARG A 501 21.78 4.53 -4.23
N GLY A 502 21.71 3.89 -3.06
CA GLY A 502 21.85 2.44 -2.89
C GLY A 502 20.53 1.67 -2.76
N VAL A 503 19.39 2.37 -2.89
CA VAL A 503 18.03 1.88 -2.68
C VAL A 503 17.42 1.50 -4.02
N LYS A 504 16.57 0.47 -4.06
CA LYS A 504 15.93 0.02 -5.32
C LYS A 504 14.76 0.94 -5.68
N LEU A 505 14.73 1.44 -6.91
CA LEU A 505 13.71 2.39 -7.38
C LEU A 505 13.02 1.82 -8.63
N ILE A 506 11.72 1.55 -8.52
CA ILE A 506 10.90 0.97 -9.58
C ILE A 506 9.80 1.98 -9.94
N ALA A 507 9.65 2.32 -11.22
CA ALA A 507 8.63 3.22 -11.72
C ALA A 507 7.50 2.45 -12.43
N GLU A 508 6.26 2.73 -12.05
CA GLU A 508 5.13 2.55 -12.96
C GLU A 508 5.13 3.73 -13.95
N ALA A 509 5.81 3.56 -15.09
CA ALA A 509 6.11 4.66 -16.02
C ALA A 509 4.94 5.03 -16.94
N TRP A 510 3.76 5.31 -16.36
CA TRP A 510 2.61 5.90 -17.05
C TRP A 510 1.71 6.69 -16.09
N ASP A 511 0.73 7.42 -16.62
CA ASP A 511 -0.36 8.02 -15.85
C ASP A 511 -1.70 8.02 -16.61
N THR A 512 -2.81 8.26 -15.92
CA THR A 512 -4.16 8.21 -16.52
C THR A 512 -4.48 9.45 -17.37
N GLY A 513 -3.62 10.46 -17.34
CA GLY A 513 -3.56 11.55 -18.31
C GLY A 513 -3.09 11.15 -19.70
N GLY A 514 -2.82 9.86 -19.94
CA GLY A 514 -2.43 9.30 -21.23
C GLY A 514 -0.93 9.38 -21.54
N LEU A 515 -0.10 9.74 -20.55
CA LEU A 515 1.35 9.70 -20.70
C LEU A 515 1.87 8.28 -20.47
N TYR A 516 2.75 7.82 -21.36
CA TYR A 516 3.37 6.51 -21.29
C TYR A 516 4.88 6.64 -21.56
N GLN A 517 5.68 6.30 -20.55
CA GLN A 517 7.12 6.53 -20.49
C GLN A 517 7.96 5.24 -20.38
N VAL A 518 7.36 4.05 -20.51
CA VAL A 518 8.13 2.78 -20.50
C VAL A 518 9.18 2.75 -21.61
N GLY A 519 10.43 2.49 -21.24
CA GLY A 519 11.63 2.62 -22.07
C GLY A 519 12.31 4.00 -21.99
N PHE A 520 11.62 5.02 -21.49
CA PHE A 520 12.03 6.43 -21.56
C PHE A 520 11.86 7.21 -20.23
N PHE A 521 11.59 6.55 -19.11
CA PHE A 521 11.49 7.22 -17.81
C PHE A 521 12.83 7.87 -17.42
N PRO A 522 12.86 9.12 -16.93
CA PRO A 522 14.10 9.77 -16.46
C PRO A 522 14.77 8.97 -15.34
N HIS A 523 15.90 8.30 -15.63
CA HIS A 523 16.35 7.16 -14.82
C HIS A 523 17.74 7.28 -14.14
N TRP A 524 18.59 8.25 -14.51
CA TRP A 524 19.96 8.44 -13.97
C TRP A 524 20.82 7.15 -13.84
N GLY A 525 20.52 6.13 -14.65
CA GLY A 525 21.13 4.80 -14.59
C GLY A 525 20.64 3.86 -13.46
N ILE A 526 19.77 4.31 -12.54
CA ILE A 526 19.40 3.54 -11.34
C ILE A 526 17.91 3.17 -11.23
N TRP A 527 17.01 3.78 -12.02
CA TRP A 527 15.60 3.40 -12.03
C TRP A 527 15.30 2.22 -12.94
N SER A 528 14.43 1.35 -12.46
CA SER A 528 13.81 0.26 -13.20
C SER A 528 12.32 0.54 -13.42
N GLU A 529 11.67 -0.22 -14.29
CA GLU A 529 10.28 0.03 -14.69
C GLU A 529 9.46 -1.26 -14.68
N TRP A 530 8.19 -1.17 -14.26
CA TRP A 530 7.19 -2.20 -14.57
C TRP A 530 7.01 -2.31 -16.09
N ASN A 531 7.41 -3.44 -16.68
CA ASN A 531 7.36 -3.64 -18.12
C ASN A 531 5.97 -4.13 -18.57
N GLY A 532 5.03 -3.19 -18.70
CA GLY A 532 3.69 -3.48 -19.23
C GLY A 532 3.70 -4.09 -20.64
N LYS A 533 4.71 -3.82 -21.46
CA LYS A 533 4.84 -4.46 -22.79
C LYS A 533 5.20 -5.94 -22.67
N TYR A 534 6.06 -6.33 -21.73
CA TYR A 534 6.35 -7.73 -21.43
C TYR A 534 5.06 -8.49 -21.11
N ARG A 535 4.26 -7.96 -20.16
CA ARG A 535 2.94 -8.51 -19.79
C ARG A 535 2.10 -8.79 -21.03
N ASP A 536 1.91 -7.79 -21.89
CA ASP A 536 0.99 -7.89 -23.02
C ASP A 536 1.50 -8.79 -24.14
N ILE A 537 2.79 -8.70 -24.49
CA ILE A 537 3.41 -9.54 -25.52
C ILE A 537 3.42 -11.01 -25.08
N VAL A 538 3.78 -11.30 -23.83
CA VAL A 538 3.79 -12.66 -23.29
C VAL A 538 2.39 -13.25 -23.23
N ARG A 539 1.38 -12.47 -22.78
CA ARG A 539 -0.04 -12.85 -22.83
C ARG A 539 -0.49 -13.18 -24.24
N GLN A 540 -0.20 -12.33 -25.22
CA GLN A 540 -0.57 -12.52 -26.63
C GLN A 540 0.12 -13.73 -27.28
N PHE A 541 1.42 -13.92 -27.09
CA PHE A 541 2.16 -15.04 -27.67
C PHE A 541 1.72 -16.38 -27.06
N ILE A 542 1.66 -16.50 -25.72
CA ILE A 542 1.38 -17.78 -25.05
C ILE A 542 -0.06 -18.27 -25.30
N LYS A 543 -1.03 -17.38 -25.57
CA LYS A 543 -2.38 -17.78 -26.02
C LYS A 543 -2.47 -18.13 -27.52
N GLY A 544 -1.38 -18.01 -28.28
CA GLY A 544 -1.32 -18.41 -29.67
C GLY A 544 -1.85 -17.38 -30.67
N THR A 545 -1.50 -16.10 -30.50
CA THR A 545 -1.88 -15.00 -31.42
C THR A 545 -0.83 -14.79 -32.52
N ASP A 546 -1.27 -14.40 -33.72
CA ASP A 546 -0.40 -14.00 -34.82
C ASP A 546 0.38 -12.71 -34.53
N GLY A 547 1.59 -12.58 -35.07
CA GLY A 547 2.42 -11.37 -35.04
C GLY A 547 3.40 -11.22 -33.87
N PHE A 548 3.36 -12.11 -32.86
CA PHE A 548 4.09 -11.88 -31.59
C PHE A 548 5.42 -12.63 -31.41
N SER A 549 5.82 -13.51 -32.34
CA SER A 549 7.01 -14.38 -32.17
C SER A 549 8.31 -13.59 -31.93
N GLY A 550 8.60 -12.58 -32.76
CA GLY A 550 9.78 -11.73 -32.61
C GLY A 550 9.74 -10.86 -31.35
N ALA A 551 8.60 -10.22 -31.07
CA ALA A 551 8.43 -9.42 -29.84
C ALA A 551 8.57 -10.26 -28.56
N PHE A 552 8.11 -11.51 -28.58
CA PHE A 552 8.29 -12.47 -27.49
C PHE A 552 9.76 -12.86 -27.29
N ALA A 553 10.54 -12.98 -28.38
CA ALA A 553 11.97 -13.18 -28.31
C ALA A 553 12.72 -11.97 -27.70
N GLU A 554 12.28 -10.74 -27.99
CA GLU A 554 12.79 -9.53 -27.32
C GLU A 554 12.48 -9.53 -25.81
N CYS A 555 11.27 -9.95 -25.42
CA CYS A 555 10.89 -10.10 -24.00
C CYS A 555 11.76 -11.11 -23.26
N LEU A 556 12.04 -12.27 -23.87
CA LEU A 556 12.96 -13.28 -23.33
C LEU A 556 14.39 -12.74 -23.14
N CYS A 557 14.82 -11.77 -23.95
CA CYS A 557 16.11 -11.08 -23.82
C CYS A 557 16.11 -9.89 -22.84
N GLY A 558 15.01 -9.62 -22.12
CA GLY A 558 14.90 -8.51 -21.19
C GLY A 558 14.58 -7.17 -21.85
N SER A 559 13.87 -7.20 -22.98
CA SER A 559 13.43 -6.04 -23.76
C SER A 559 14.56 -5.05 -24.14
N PRO A 560 15.59 -5.50 -24.90
CA PRO A 560 16.64 -4.62 -25.41
C PRO A 560 16.08 -3.45 -26.25
N ASN A 561 14.97 -3.68 -26.95
CA ASN A 561 14.18 -2.69 -27.69
C ASN A 561 13.64 -1.52 -26.84
N LEU A 562 13.61 -1.65 -25.51
CA LEU A 562 13.21 -0.59 -24.56
C LEU A 562 14.41 -0.03 -23.78
N TYR A 563 15.35 -0.89 -23.40
CA TYR A 563 16.34 -0.56 -22.37
C TYR A 563 17.78 -0.40 -22.90
N GLN A 564 18.14 -1.03 -24.03
CA GLN A 564 19.54 -1.09 -24.46
C GLN A 564 20.07 0.23 -25.01
N GLU A 565 19.30 0.94 -25.85
CA GLU A 565 19.74 2.20 -26.47
C GLU A 565 19.92 3.32 -25.44
N GLY A 566 19.08 3.36 -24.40
CA GLY A 566 19.18 4.29 -23.27
C GLY A 566 20.30 3.98 -22.28
N GLY A 567 21.22 3.07 -22.60
CA GLY A 567 22.34 2.69 -21.72
C GLY A 567 21.95 1.92 -20.46
N ARG A 568 20.70 1.43 -20.39
CA ARG A 568 20.20 0.57 -19.30
C ARG A 568 20.54 -0.90 -19.58
N LYS A 569 20.15 -1.76 -18.64
CA LYS A 569 20.51 -3.18 -18.57
C LYS A 569 19.26 -4.05 -18.44
N PRO A 570 19.33 -5.38 -18.63
CA PRO A 570 18.14 -6.23 -18.57
C PRO A 570 17.32 -6.08 -17.27
N TRP A 571 17.99 -5.94 -16.12
CA TRP A 571 17.31 -5.78 -14.81
C TRP A 571 16.63 -4.43 -14.59
N ASN A 572 16.77 -3.47 -15.50
CA ASN A 572 15.91 -2.29 -15.51
C ASN A 572 14.47 -2.63 -15.94
N SER A 573 14.26 -3.82 -16.49
CA SER A 573 12.95 -4.38 -16.77
C SER A 573 12.44 -5.23 -15.60
N ILE A 574 11.38 -4.77 -14.94
CA ILE A 574 10.59 -5.60 -14.02
C ILE A 574 9.52 -6.31 -14.86
N ASN A 575 9.75 -7.59 -15.11
CA ASN A 575 8.88 -8.45 -15.91
C ASN A 575 7.77 -9.02 -15.01
N PHE A 576 6.52 -8.90 -15.45
CA PHE A 576 5.37 -9.48 -14.75
C PHE A 576 4.35 -10.00 -15.76
N VAL A 577 3.61 -11.05 -15.38
CA VAL A 577 2.49 -11.58 -16.19
C VAL A 577 1.14 -11.13 -15.62
N CYS A 578 1.05 -11.02 -14.30
CA CYS A 578 -0.10 -10.58 -13.51
C CYS A 578 0.41 -9.72 -12.35
N ALA A 579 -0.47 -8.90 -11.80
CA ALA A 579 -0.26 -8.03 -10.64
C ALA A 579 -1.55 -8.02 -9.80
N HIS A 580 -1.62 -7.20 -8.75
CA HIS A 580 -2.87 -6.95 -8.03
C HIS A 580 -3.99 -6.46 -8.97
N ASP A 581 -3.61 -5.61 -9.92
CA ASP A 581 -4.39 -5.15 -11.06
C ASP A 581 -4.55 -6.20 -12.16
N GLY A 582 -5.77 -6.26 -12.72
CA GLY A 582 -6.12 -7.18 -13.78
C GLY A 582 -6.45 -8.59 -13.26
N PHE A 583 -6.38 -9.56 -14.18
CA PHE A 583 -6.58 -10.97 -13.86
C PHE A 583 -5.39 -11.57 -13.11
N THR A 584 -5.70 -12.47 -12.17
CA THR A 584 -4.79 -13.51 -11.67
C THR A 584 -4.30 -14.42 -12.80
N LEU A 585 -3.25 -15.19 -12.56
CA LEU A 585 -2.75 -16.18 -13.52
C LEU A 585 -3.78 -17.29 -13.83
N ALA A 586 -4.64 -17.64 -12.87
CA ALA A 586 -5.72 -18.61 -13.08
C ALA A 586 -6.88 -18.02 -13.90
N ASP A 587 -7.23 -16.76 -13.68
CA ASP A 587 -8.32 -16.06 -14.38
C ASP A 587 -7.92 -15.71 -15.82
N LEU A 588 -6.65 -15.35 -16.05
CA LEU A 588 -6.05 -15.10 -17.36
C LEU A 588 -6.24 -16.26 -18.35
N VAL A 589 -6.35 -17.49 -17.84
CA VAL A 589 -6.57 -18.72 -18.62
C VAL A 589 -8.01 -19.25 -18.52
N THR A 590 -8.89 -18.56 -17.77
CA THR A 590 -10.27 -19.00 -17.44
C THR A 590 -11.35 -18.07 -17.97
N TYR A 591 -11.05 -16.79 -18.21
CA TYR A 591 -11.99 -15.77 -18.64
C TYR A 591 -11.50 -15.00 -19.87
N ASN A 592 -12.38 -14.77 -20.84
CA ASN A 592 -12.11 -13.89 -21.98
C ASN A 592 -12.42 -12.42 -21.64
N ASN A 593 -13.41 -12.17 -20.78
CA ASN A 593 -13.87 -10.83 -20.40
C ASN A 593 -13.85 -10.67 -18.87
N LYS A 594 -13.75 -9.43 -18.40
CA LYS A 594 -13.89 -9.10 -16.98
C LYS A 594 -15.34 -9.29 -16.49
N HIS A 595 -15.49 -9.68 -15.22
CA HIS A 595 -16.75 -9.92 -14.51
C HIS A 595 -16.80 -9.10 -13.22
N ASN A 596 -16.68 -7.78 -13.37
CA ASN A 596 -16.55 -6.77 -12.33
C ASN A 596 -17.91 -6.23 -11.81
N LEU A 597 -19.04 -6.86 -12.19
CA LEU A 597 -20.36 -6.52 -11.62
C LEU A 597 -20.36 -6.42 -10.08
N PRO A 598 -19.63 -7.26 -9.30
CA PRO A 598 -19.49 -7.10 -7.86
C PRO A 598 -18.90 -5.77 -7.37
N ASN A 599 -18.27 -4.97 -8.23
CA ASN A 599 -17.70 -3.66 -7.89
C ASN A 599 -18.78 -2.56 -7.83
N GLY A 600 -19.99 -2.82 -8.36
CA GLY A 600 -21.10 -1.86 -8.35
C GLY A 600 -20.93 -0.68 -9.31
N GLU A 601 -20.13 -0.85 -10.37
CA GLU A 601 -19.88 0.15 -11.42
C GLU A 601 -20.34 -0.33 -12.81
N ASP A 602 -21.33 -1.23 -12.84
CA ASP A 602 -21.90 -1.84 -14.06
C ASP A 602 -20.85 -2.42 -15.03
N ASN A 603 -19.74 -2.96 -14.49
CA ASN A 603 -18.62 -3.54 -15.22
C ASN A 603 -17.84 -2.53 -16.10
N ASN A 604 -17.98 -1.22 -15.86
CA ASN A 604 -17.24 -0.19 -16.59
C ASN A 604 -15.77 -0.13 -16.14
N ASP A 605 -15.52 -0.35 -14.85
CA ASP A 605 -14.22 -0.29 -14.18
C ASP A 605 -13.27 -1.45 -14.59
N GLY A 606 -11.95 -1.25 -14.47
CA GLY A 606 -10.94 -2.26 -14.81
C GLY A 606 -10.64 -2.42 -16.31
N GLU A 607 -9.51 -3.06 -16.63
CA GLU A 607 -9.02 -3.20 -18.01
C GLU A 607 -9.98 -4.00 -18.91
N ASN A 608 -10.18 -3.54 -20.14
CA ASN A 608 -10.98 -4.21 -21.16
C ASN A 608 -10.12 -5.18 -22.01
N HIS A 609 -8.87 -4.81 -22.32
CA HIS A 609 -7.95 -5.53 -23.20
C HIS A 609 -7.00 -6.46 -22.42
N ASN A 610 -7.57 -7.40 -21.66
CA ASN A 610 -6.83 -8.27 -20.75
C ASN A 610 -5.81 -9.22 -21.42
N ASN A 611 -5.83 -9.34 -22.75
CA ASN A 611 -5.01 -10.26 -23.54
C ASN A 611 -5.15 -11.74 -23.09
N SER A 612 -6.28 -12.10 -22.50
CA SER A 612 -6.57 -13.42 -21.90
C SER A 612 -7.12 -14.44 -22.91
N TRP A 613 -7.25 -15.70 -22.48
CA TRP A 613 -8.02 -16.73 -23.19
C TRP A 613 -8.54 -17.80 -22.23
N ASN A 614 -9.86 -18.00 -22.21
CA ASN A 614 -10.56 -18.97 -21.36
C ASN A 614 -10.26 -20.46 -21.63
N CYS A 615 -9.35 -20.75 -22.56
CA CYS A 615 -8.94 -22.09 -22.99
C CYS A 615 -10.07 -22.94 -23.62
N GLY A 616 -11.17 -22.31 -24.05
CA GLY A 616 -12.25 -22.91 -24.82
C GLY A 616 -13.64 -22.89 -24.16
N GLN A 617 -13.73 -22.59 -22.86
CA GLN A 617 -14.99 -22.46 -22.11
C GLN A 617 -14.83 -21.36 -21.06
N GLU A 618 -15.83 -20.50 -20.86
CA GLU A 618 -15.74 -19.39 -19.88
C GLU A 618 -15.96 -19.90 -18.45
N GLY A 619 -15.16 -19.43 -17.50
CA GLY A 619 -15.34 -19.70 -16.06
C GLY A 619 -14.84 -21.08 -15.59
N GLU A 620 -14.96 -21.34 -14.29
CA GLU A 620 -14.40 -22.53 -13.63
C GLU A 620 -15.03 -23.87 -14.05
N PHE A 621 -16.31 -23.85 -14.46
CA PHE A 621 -17.09 -25.02 -14.83
C PHE A 621 -16.78 -25.51 -16.26
N ALA A 622 -15.54 -25.98 -16.43
CA ALA A 622 -15.04 -26.48 -17.71
C ALA A 622 -14.76 -28.00 -17.73
N SER A 623 -14.74 -28.55 -18.94
CA SER A 623 -14.38 -29.94 -19.23
C SER A 623 -12.94 -30.29 -18.83
N ILE A 624 -12.65 -31.59 -18.67
CA ILE A 624 -11.33 -32.08 -18.22
C ILE A 624 -10.22 -31.65 -19.20
N SER A 625 -10.48 -31.62 -20.50
CA SER A 625 -9.51 -31.16 -21.52
C SER A 625 -9.16 -29.69 -21.34
N VAL A 626 -10.16 -28.82 -21.14
CA VAL A 626 -9.94 -27.38 -20.86
C VAL A 626 -9.17 -27.20 -19.55
N LYS A 627 -9.55 -27.90 -18.47
CA LYS A 627 -8.83 -27.83 -17.19
C LYS A 627 -7.37 -28.31 -17.30
N LYS A 628 -7.07 -29.33 -18.12
CA LYS A 628 -5.69 -29.75 -18.43
C LYS A 628 -4.93 -28.69 -19.25
N LEU A 629 -5.59 -28.03 -20.21
CA LEU A 629 -4.98 -26.93 -20.98
C LEU A 629 -4.66 -25.73 -20.07
N ARG A 630 -5.60 -25.28 -19.22
CA ARG A 630 -5.36 -24.20 -18.24
C ARG A 630 -4.18 -24.49 -17.33
N LYS A 631 -4.10 -25.70 -16.77
CA LYS A 631 -2.94 -26.17 -15.97
C LYS A 631 -1.62 -26.08 -16.75
N ARG A 632 -1.62 -26.29 -18.06
CA ARG A 632 -0.44 -26.11 -18.91
C ARG A 632 -0.14 -24.62 -19.15
N GLN A 633 -1.15 -23.81 -19.47
CA GLN A 633 -0.97 -22.38 -19.74
C GLN A 633 -0.40 -21.62 -18.53
N MET A 634 -0.89 -21.87 -17.31
CA MET A 634 -0.32 -21.28 -16.08
C MET A 634 1.19 -21.61 -15.94
N ARG A 635 1.59 -22.85 -16.24
CA ARG A 635 3.00 -23.26 -16.25
C ARG A 635 3.80 -22.62 -17.38
N ASN A 636 3.22 -22.45 -18.57
CA ASN A 636 3.88 -21.79 -19.69
C ASN A 636 4.20 -20.32 -19.36
N PHE A 637 3.25 -19.61 -18.75
CA PHE A 637 3.43 -18.24 -18.27
C PHE A 637 4.51 -18.14 -17.19
N PHE A 638 4.43 -18.94 -16.14
CA PHE A 638 5.42 -18.92 -15.05
C PHE A 638 6.81 -19.40 -15.51
N LEU A 639 6.88 -20.36 -16.44
CA LEU A 639 8.13 -20.76 -17.11
C LEU A 639 8.75 -19.57 -17.84
N CYS A 640 7.97 -18.88 -18.68
CA CYS A 640 8.43 -17.70 -19.42
C CYS A 640 8.96 -16.62 -18.47
N LEU A 641 8.20 -16.27 -17.43
CA LEU A 641 8.62 -15.33 -16.40
C LEU A 641 9.98 -15.70 -15.77
N MET A 642 10.20 -16.97 -15.43
CA MET A 642 11.43 -17.41 -14.77
C MET A 642 12.64 -17.56 -15.69
N VAL A 643 12.45 -17.71 -17.01
CA VAL A 643 13.56 -17.90 -17.98
C VAL A 643 13.85 -16.70 -18.87
N SER A 644 13.08 -15.63 -18.77
CA SER A 644 13.43 -14.33 -19.37
C SER A 644 14.57 -13.65 -18.62
N GLN A 645 15.40 -12.89 -19.33
CA GLN A 645 16.26 -11.87 -18.71
C GLN A 645 15.41 -10.71 -18.16
N GLY A 646 15.95 -9.98 -17.19
CA GLY A 646 15.20 -8.99 -16.40
C GLY A 646 14.79 -9.54 -15.04
N VAL A 647 14.03 -8.77 -14.25
CA VAL A 647 13.64 -9.15 -12.88
C VAL A 647 12.20 -9.65 -12.88
N PRO A 648 11.94 -10.93 -12.54
CA PRO A 648 10.57 -11.43 -12.44
C PRO A 648 9.85 -10.95 -11.18
N MET A 649 8.60 -10.53 -11.35
CA MET A 649 7.64 -10.27 -10.27
C MET A 649 6.48 -11.28 -10.34
N ILE A 650 6.15 -11.87 -9.19
CA ILE A 650 5.05 -12.82 -8.98
C ILE A 650 3.95 -12.11 -8.18
N TYR A 651 2.69 -12.25 -8.59
CA TYR A 651 1.56 -11.77 -7.81
C TYR A 651 1.10 -12.81 -6.77
N MET A 652 0.76 -12.34 -5.57
CA MET A 652 0.29 -13.15 -4.45
C MET A 652 -0.82 -14.14 -4.82
N GLY A 653 -0.53 -15.44 -4.73
CA GLY A 653 -1.48 -16.53 -4.94
C GLY A 653 -1.43 -17.18 -6.33
N ASP A 654 -0.75 -16.58 -7.30
CA ASP A 654 -0.56 -17.18 -8.64
C ASP A 654 0.20 -18.51 -8.56
N GLU A 655 1.03 -18.71 -7.53
CA GLU A 655 1.80 -19.94 -7.31
C GLU A 655 0.95 -21.15 -6.92
N TYR A 656 -0.29 -20.96 -6.44
CA TYR A 656 -1.26 -22.03 -6.23
C TYR A 656 -2.47 -21.95 -7.19
N GLY A 657 -2.58 -20.87 -7.97
CA GLY A 657 -3.71 -20.63 -8.88
C GLY A 657 -4.91 -20.00 -8.17
N HIS A 658 -4.66 -18.97 -7.35
CA HIS A 658 -5.69 -18.09 -6.81
C HIS A 658 -6.60 -17.54 -7.93
N THR A 659 -7.88 -17.34 -7.64
CA THR A 659 -8.88 -16.81 -8.58
C THR A 659 -9.73 -15.75 -7.91
N LYS A 660 -9.99 -14.68 -8.65
CA LYS A 660 -10.90 -13.57 -8.32
C LYS A 660 -12.29 -13.76 -8.96
N GLY A 661 -12.61 -14.98 -9.41
CA GLY A 661 -13.88 -15.30 -10.07
C GLY A 661 -14.08 -14.62 -11.43
N GLY A 662 -13.00 -14.11 -12.04
CA GLY A 662 -13.05 -13.29 -13.26
C GLY A 662 -13.24 -11.79 -13.00
N ASN A 663 -13.21 -11.32 -11.75
CA ASN A 663 -13.08 -9.91 -11.44
C ASN A 663 -11.61 -9.47 -11.65
N ASN A 664 -11.38 -8.47 -12.51
CA ASN A 664 -10.05 -7.98 -12.87
C ASN A 664 -9.67 -6.63 -12.22
N ASN A 665 -10.49 -6.12 -11.30
CA ASN A 665 -10.25 -4.86 -10.61
C ASN A 665 -10.83 -4.94 -9.20
N THR A 666 -10.07 -5.53 -8.29
CA THR A 666 -10.59 -6.00 -6.99
C THR A 666 -10.35 -5.02 -5.85
N TYR A 667 -10.12 -3.75 -6.18
CA TYR A 667 -9.77 -2.66 -5.26
C TYR A 667 -10.75 -2.48 -4.08
N CYS A 668 -12.02 -2.84 -4.28
CA CYS A 668 -13.10 -2.53 -3.36
C CYS A 668 -13.51 -3.65 -2.37
N HIS A 669 -12.80 -4.79 -2.34
CA HIS A 669 -13.24 -6.03 -1.66
C HIS A 669 -12.35 -6.45 -0.48
N ASP A 670 -12.86 -6.35 0.75
CA ASP A 670 -12.26 -6.99 1.95
C ASP A 670 -12.91 -8.36 2.22
N ASN A 671 -12.75 -9.28 1.28
CA ASN A 671 -13.30 -10.64 1.34
C ASN A 671 -12.39 -11.65 0.61
N ASP A 672 -12.85 -12.90 0.50
CA ASP A 672 -12.11 -14.03 -0.07
C ASP A 672 -11.55 -13.82 -1.48
N ILE A 673 -12.07 -12.85 -2.25
CA ILE A 673 -11.57 -12.47 -3.57
C ILE A 673 -10.13 -11.92 -3.50
N ASN A 674 -9.73 -11.31 -2.37
CA ASN A 674 -8.39 -10.75 -2.20
C ASN A 674 -7.55 -11.46 -1.11
N TYR A 675 -8.09 -12.49 -0.46
CA TYR A 675 -7.40 -13.18 0.62
C TYR A 675 -6.57 -14.36 0.11
N PHE A 676 -5.44 -14.63 0.78
CA PHE A 676 -4.63 -15.81 0.51
C PHE A 676 -5.28 -17.05 1.13
N HIS A 677 -5.67 -18.01 0.29
CA HIS A 677 -6.32 -19.26 0.70
C HIS A 677 -5.27 -20.33 1.01
N TRP A 678 -4.75 -20.33 2.23
CA TRP A 678 -3.71 -21.26 2.71
C TRP A 678 -4.12 -22.74 2.65
N ASP A 679 -5.40 -23.02 2.84
CA ASP A 679 -6.07 -24.29 2.62
C ASP A 679 -6.03 -24.70 1.15
N LYS A 680 -6.41 -23.82 0.20
CA LYS A 680 -6.29 -24.10 -1.24
C LYS A 680 -4.83 -24.28 -1.66
N LYS A 681 -3.88 -23.55 -1.06
CA LYS A 681 -2.43 -23.80 -1.24
C LYS A 681 -2.05 -25.19 -0.74
N ALA A 682 -2.60 -25.65 0.38
CA ALA A 682 -2.36 -26.99 0.93
C ALA A 682 -3.05 -28.12 0.14
N GLU A 683 -4.23 -27.91 -0.44
CA GLU A 683 -4.92 -28.89 -1.29
C GLU A 683 -4.30 -29.01 -2.69
N SER A 684 -3.81 -27.90 -3.26
CA SER A 684 -3.12 -27.87 -4.56
C SER A 684 -1.64 -28.29 -4.50
N SER A 685 -1.12 -28.56 -3.30
CA SER A 685 0.31 -28.64 -2.94
C SER A 685 1.14 -29.79 -3.52
N CYS A 686 0.73 -30.45 -4.60
CA CYS A 686 1.60 -31.40 -5.31
C CYS A 686 2.19 -30.83 -6.61
N ASP A 687 1.45 -30.07 -7.42
CA ASP A 687 1.85 -29.89 -8.83
C ASP A 687 2.15 -28.45 -9.29
N LEU A 688 1.42 -27.42 -8.83
CA LEU A 688 1.66 -26.03 -9.29
C LEU A 688 2.65 -25.32 -8.37
N PHE A 689 2.36 -25.24 -7.07
CA PHE A 689 3.27 -24.65 -6.08
C PHE A 689 4.68 -25.29 -6.12
N ARG A 690 4.75 -26.62 -6.23
CA ARG A 690 6.00 -27.36 -6.44
C ARG A 690 6.70 -26.96 -7.73
N PHE A 691 5.97 -26.79 -8.83
CA PHE A 691 6.55 -26.34 -10.09
C PHE A 691 7.13 -24.93 -9.96
N CYS A 692 6.38 -24.00 -9.36
CA CYS A 692 6.82 -22.63 -9.13
C CYS A 692 8.09 -22.58 -8.28
N SER A 693 8.09 -23.27 -7.13
CA SER A 693 9.23 -23.36 -6.21
C SER A 693 10.47 -24.06 -6.82
N LEU A 694 10.28 -24.98 -7.76
CA LEU A 694 11.38 -25.58 -8.51
C LEU A 694 11.91 -24.66 -9.62
N MET A 695 11.05 -23.84 -10.23
CA MET A 695 11.44 -22.91 -11.30
C MET A 695 12.16 -21.67 -10.76
N THR A 696 11.73 -21.11 -9.62
CA THR A 696 12.45 -20.04 -8.90
C THR A 696 13.82 -20.53 -8.44
N LYS A 697 13.89 -21.72 -7.82
CA LYS A 697 15.15 -22.37 -7.46
C LYS A 697 16.04 -22.62 -8.67
N PHE A 698 15.48 -23.13 -9.77
CA PHE A 698 16.22 -23.33 -11.02
C PHE A 698 16.80 -22.01 -11.54
N ARG A 699 16.03 -20.91 -11.50
CA ARG A 699 16.51 -19.58 -11.87
C ARG A 699 17.69 -19.13 -11.02
N HIS A 700 17.60 -19.22 -9.70
CA HIS A 700 18.71 -18.90 -8.77
C HIS A 700 19.97 -19.75 -8.99
N GLU A 701 19.82 -20.97 -9.51
CA GLU A 701 20.94 -21.86 -9.85
C GLU A 701 21.52 -21.64 -11.26
N CYS A 702 20.96 -20.75 -12.08
CA CYS A 702 21.41 -20.50 -13.46
C CYS A 702 21.97 -19.07 -13.60
N GLU A 703 23.30 -18.96 -13.69
CA GLU A 703 24.02 -17.71 -13.95
C GLU A 703 23.52 -17.01 -15.23
N SER A 704 23.17 -17.79 -16.26
CA SER A 704 22.74 -17.27 -17.54
C SER A 704 21.37 -16.60 -17.51
N LEU A 705 20.59 -16.72 -16.42
CA LEU A 705 19.27 -16.08 -16.28
C LEU A 705 19.32 -14.74 -15.52
N GLY A 706 20.51 -14.35 -15.02
CA GLY A 706 20.79 -13.07 -14.36
C GLY A 706 21.98 -12.34 -14.98
N LEU A 707 22.03 -12.22 -16.31
CA LEU A 707 23.19 -11.65 -17.01
C LEU A 707 23.46 -10.17 -16.63
N ASN A 708 24.75 -9.79 -16.64
CA ASN A 708 25.21 -8.41 -16.46
C ASN A 708 24.93 -7.49 -17.66
N ASP A 709 24.56 -8.07 -18.81
CA ASP A 709 24.32 -7.38 -20.07
C ASP A 709 23.30 -8.17 -20.89
N PHE A 710 22.72 -7.54 -21.93
CA PHE A 710 21.85 -8.24 -22.87
C PHE A 710 22.57 -9.43 -23.54
N PRO A 711 21.90 -10.58 -23.74
CA PRO A 711 22.53 -11.77 -24.29
C PRO A 711 22.99 -11.52 -25.74
N THR A 712 24.24 -11.84 -26.05
CA THR A 712 24.79 -11.84 -27.41
C THR A 712 24.59 -13.18 -28.10
N ALA A 713 24.85 -13.25 -29.40
CA ALA A 713 24.80 -14.49 -30.18
C ALA A 713 25.77 -15.59 -29.69
N ASP A 714 26.81 -15.21 -28.94
CA ASP A 714 27.74 -16.16 -28.29
C ASP A 714 27.11 -16.84 -27.06
N ARG A 715 26.12 -16.20 -26.42
CA ARG A 715 25.43 -16.70 -25.23
C ARG A 715 24.09 -17.33 -25.56
N LEU A 716 23.34 -16.75 -26.49
CA LEU A 716 21.97 -17.16 -26.85
C LEU A 716 21.85 -17.38 -28.37
N GLN A 717 21.33 -18.54 -28.77
CA GLN A 717 21.06 -18.85 -30.19
C GLN A 717 19.61 -19.25 -30.41
N TRP A 718 18.94 -18.61 -31.36
CA TRP A 718 17.55 -18.88 -31.70
C TRP A 718 17.38 -20.09 -32.63
N HIS A 719 16.29 -20.82 -32.45
CA HIS A 719 15.99 -22.06 -33.15
C HIS A 719 14.49 -22.14 -33.52
N GLY A 720 14.19 -22.82 -34.62
CA GLY A 720 12.82 -23.20 -35.01
C GLY A 720 12.63 -24.71 -34.88
N HIS A 721 11.81 -25.30 -35.76
CA HIS A 721 11.66 -26.76 -35.82
C HIS A 721 12.99 -27.48 -36.16
N VAL A 722 13.94 -26.75 -36.76
CA VAL A 722 15.31 -27.18 -37.07
C VAL A 722 16.29 -26.23 -36.35
N PRO A 723 17.42 -26.74 -35.81
CA PRO A 723 18.44 -25.92 -35.16
C PRO A 723 18.96 -24.79 -36.06
N GLY A 724 19.19 -23.62 -35.46
CA GLY A 724 19.69 -22.43 -36.17
C GLY A 724 18.73 -21.77 -37.16
N MET A 725 17.49 -22.28 -37.31
CA MET A 725 16.50 -21.80 -38.28
C MET A 725 15.23 -21.29 -37.56
N PRO A 726 15.27 -20.17 -36.82
CA PRO A 726 14.10 -19.61 -36.16
C PRO A 726 13.08 -19.05 -37.16
N GLU A 727 11.80 -19.06 -36.79
CA GLU A 727 10.70 -18.54 -37.62
C GLU A 727 10.05 -17.32 -36.98
N TRP A 728 10.26 -16.16 -37.60
CA TRP A 728 9.69 -14.86 -37.20
C TRP A 728 8.53 -14.43 -38.09
N SER A 729 7.86 -15.38 -38.76
CA SER A 729 6.66 -15.11 -39.56
C SER A 729 5.51 -14.64 -38.68
N GLU A 730 4.57 -13.91 -39.27
CA GLU A 730 3.33 -13.47 -38.60
C GLU A 730 2.54 -14.67 -38.05
N THR A 731 2.51 -15.78 -38.77
CA THR A 731 1.83 -17.03 -38.36
C THR A 731 2.66 -17.94 -37.45
N SER A 732 3.87 -17.54 -37.06
CA SER A 732 4.73 -18.34 -36.18
C SER A 732 4.05 -18.59 -34.83
N ARG A 733 4.24 -19.80 -34.31
CA ARG A 733 3.76 -20.24 -32.98
C ARG A 733 4.83 -20.95 -32.18
N PHE A 734 6.08 -20.87 -32.62
CA PHE A 734 7.19 -21.58 -32.00
C PHE A 734 8.40 -20.67 -31.84
N VAL A 735 8.85 -20.52 -30.61
CA VAL A 735 10.07 -19.79 -30.26
C VAL A 735 10.91 -20.68 -29.36
N ALA A 736 12.14 -20.95 -29.77
CA ALA A 736 13.10 -21.72 -28.99
C ALA A 736 14.49 -21.11 -29.06
N PHE A 737 15.28 -21.34 -28.01
CA PHE A 737 16.66 -20.91 -27.94
C PHE A 737 17.51 -21.87 -27.12
N THR A 738 18.80 -21.92 -27.44
CA THR A 738 19.83 -22.35 -26.49
C THR A 738 20.41 -21.17 -25.75
N LEU A 739 20.83 -21.40 -24.50
CA LEU A 739 21.49 -20.43 -23.64
C LEU A 739 22.66 -21.09 -22.92
N ILE A 740 23.88 -20.58 -23.13
CA ILE A 740 25.09 -21.10 -22.50
C ILE A 740 25.15 -20.62 -21.05
N ASP A 741 25.25 -21.56 -20.11
CA ASP A 741 25.26 -21.31 -18.67
C ASP A 741 26.54 -21.89 -18.04
N SER A 742 27.20 -21.10 -17.18
CA SER A 742 28.47 -21.50 -16.58
C SER A 742 28.36 -22.62 -15.52
N VAL A 743 27.16 -22.92 -15.03
CA VAL A 743 26.86 -23.91 -13.98
C VAL A 743 26.15 -25.15 -14.54
N LYS A 744 25.19 -24.97 -15.44
CA LYS A 744 24.37 -26.00 -16.10
C LYS A 744 24.90 -26.39 -17.50
N GLY A 745 25.93 -25.69 -17.99
CA GLY A 745 26.55 -25.90 -19.30
C GLY A 745 25.77 -25.24 -20.44
N GLU A 746 24.62 -25.79 -20.79
CA GLU A 746 23.76 -25.25 -21.84
C GLU A 746 22.30 -25.67 -21.59
N LEU A 747 21.41 -24.70 -21.65
CA LEU A 747 19.96 -24.87 -21.55
C LEU A 747 19.34 -24.84 -22.96
N TYR A 748 18.33 -25.68 -23.21
CA TYR A 748 17.45 -25.57 -24.38
C TYR A 748 16.04 -25.28 -23.89
N ILE A 749 15.48 -24.15 -24.32
CA ILE A 749 14.16 -23.65 -23.89
C ILE A 749 13.30 -23.47 -25.14
N ALA A 750 12.05 -23.90 -25.08
CA ALA A 750 11.13 -23.82 -26.21
C ALA A 750 9.67 -23.61 -25.77
N PHE A 751 8.99 -22.73 -26.49
CA PHE A 751 7.57 -22.42 -26.32
C PHE A 751 6.83 -22.77 -27.61
N ASN A 752 5.96 -23.78 -27.54
CA ASN A 752 4.99 -24.08 -28.59
C ASN A 752 3.62 -23.52 -28.18
N ALA A 753 3.23 -22.41 -28.79
CA ALA A 753 1.92 -21.77 -28.65
C ALA A 753 0.90 -22.26 -29.70
N SER A 754 1.24 -23.29 -30.49
CA SER A 754 0.32 -23.90 -31.46
C SER A 754 -0.74 -24.76 -30.78
N HIS A 755 -1.91 -24.84 -31.41
CA HIS A 755 -2.94 -25.82 -31.07
C HIS A 755 -2.56 -27.25 -31.48
N LEU A 756 -1.50 -27.42 -32.29
CA LEU A 756 -0.98 -28.71 -32.74
C LEU A 756 0.30 -29.11 -31.98
N PRO A 757 0.50 -30.42 -31.71
CA PRO A 757 1.81 -30.92 -31.35
C PRO A 757 2.77 -30.82 -32.55
N ILE A 758 4.04 -30.53 -32.27
CA ILE A 758 5.12 -30.44 -33.27
C ILE A 758 6.25 -31.41 -32.90
N THR A 759 6.99 -31.87 -33.89
CA THR A 759 8.26 -32.58 -33.70
C THR A 759 9.39 -31.64 -34.08
N ILE A 760 10.39 -31.51 -33.21
CA ILE A 760 11.53 -30.61 -33.38
C ILE A 760 12.84 -31.40 -33.34
N THR A 761 13.85 -30.92 -34.06
CA THR A 761 15.22 -31.44 -33.94
C THR A 761 15.99 -30.56 -32.97
N LEU A 762 16.64 -31.16 -31.97
CA LEU A 762 17.50 -30.43 -31.03
C LEU A 762 18.90 -30.22 -31.64
N PRO A 763 19.62 -29.13 -31.29
CA PRO A 763 20.99 -28.92 -31.73
C PRO A 763 21.93 -30.04 -31.27
N GLU A 764 22.87 -30.45 -32.13
CA GLU A 764 23.92 -31.39 -31.77
C GLU A 764 24.99 -30.69 -30.93
N ARG A 765 25.38 -31.28 -29.79
CA ARG A 765 26.47 -30.77 -28.95
C ARG A 765 27.83 -31.25 -29.45
N PRO A 766 28.79 -30.36 -29.75
CA PRO A 766 30.15 -30.77 -30.12
C PRO A 766 30.85 -31.50 -28.97
N TRP A 767 31.36 -32.71 -29.25
CA TRP A 767 32.06 -33.56 -28.27
C TRP A 767 33.27 -32.88 -27.61
N SER A 768 33.87 -31.87 -28.26
CA SER A 768 35.04 -31.12 -27.78
C SER A 768 34.81 -30.31 -26.51
N GLN A 769 33.56 -29.92 -26.18
CA GLN A 769 33.27 -29.14 -24.97
C GLN A 769 33.12 -30.01 -23.70
N MET A 770 32.97 -31.33 -23.82
CA MET A 770 32.88 -32.23 -22.66
C MET A 770 34.20 -32.41 -21.90
N GLY A 771 35.34 -32.02 -22.47
CA GLY A 771 36.67 -32.27 -21.89
C GLY A 771 37.06 -31.37 -20.71
N ALA A 772 36.40 -30.24 -20.51
CA ALA A 772 36.76 -29.26 -19.48
C ALA A 772 35.89 -29.34 -18.19
N LEU A 773 34.71 -29.96 -18.28
CA LEU A 773 33.77 -30.14 -17.18
C LEU A 773 33.52 -31.63 -16.95
N GLY A 774 34.40 -32.25 -16.16
CA GLY A 774 34.33 -33.68 -15.88
C GLY A 774 33.14 -34.05 -14.99
N GLY A 775 32.09 -34.65 -15.57
CA GLY A 775 31.06 -35.32 -14.80
C GLY A 775 29.65 -35.31 -15.40
N HIS A 776 29.28 -36.44 -16.01
CA HIS A 776 27.90 -36.91 -16.25
C HIS A 776 26.95 -36.08 -17.15
N GLN A 777 26.42 -36.77 -18.18
CA GLN A 777 25.18 -36.35 -18.84
C GLN A 777 24.02 -36.30 -17.84
N GLN A 778 23.69 -35.10 -17.36
CA GLN A 778 22.30 -34.78 -17.03
C GLN A 778 21.79 -33.82 -18.10
N ALA A 779 21.27 -34.40 -19.18
CA ALA A 779 20.30 -33.70 -20.00
C ALA A 779 19.06 -33.49 -19.12
N TYR A 780 19.02 -32.36 -18.40
CA TYR A 780 17.80 -31.84 -17.79
C TYR A 780 16.82 -31.44 -18.88
N THR A 781 16.27 -32.46 -19.55
CA THR A 781 14.95 -32.29 -20.10
C THR A 781 14.06 -32.12 -18.87
N ILE A 782 13.56 -30.92 -18.64
CA ILE A 782 12.42 -30.70 -17.74
C ILE A 782 11.18 -31.26 -18.47
N ARG A 783 11.19 -32.58 -18.72
CA ARG A 783 10.00 -33.41 -18.84
C ARG A 783 9.46 -33.54 -17.43
N LEU A 784 8.84 -32.46 -16.95
CA LEU A 784 7.85 -32.58 -15.90
C LEU A 784 6.86 -33.65 -16.37
N PRO A 785 6.58 -34.68 -15.56
CA PRO A 785 5.83 -35.83 -16.02
C PRO A 785 4.45 -35.39 -16.49
N LEU A 786 4.20 -35.53 -17.78
CA LEU A 786 2.87 -35.49 -18.36
C LEU A 786 2.16 -36.80 -18.00
N GLN A 787 1.51 -36.82 -16.83
CA GLN A 787 0.46 -37.78 -16.47
C GLN A 787 -0.81 -36.99 -16.10
#